data_AF-A0A218WML3-F1
#
_entry.id   AF-A0A218WML3-F1
#
_cell.length_a   1.000
_cell.length_b   1.000
_cell.length_c   1.000
_cell.angle_alpha   90.00
_cell.angle_beta   90.00
_cell.angle_gamma   90.00
#
_symmetry.space_group_name_H-M   'P 1'
#
loop_
_entity.id
_entity.type
_entity.pdbx_description
1 polymer ?
#
loop_
_entity_poly.entity_id
_entity_poly.type
_entity_poly.pdbx_seq_one_letter_code
_entity_poly.pdbx_strand_id
1 'polypeptide(L)'
;MQMAPLPSENGIDGDDEREDEEEEEEEEEEEEEEEEEEEEEEEEPRLKYQRMGGSIPSLLSNDAASCIAVAERMIALGTHDGTVHILDFLGNQVKEFAAHSATVNDLSFDIEGEYIGSCSDDGSVVINGLFIEERMKFDYHRPMKAIALDPEYSRKASRRFVTGGLAGHLYFNSKKWLGYRDQVLHSGEGPIHTVKWRTSLIAWANDAGVKVYDTANDQRITFIERPRGSPRPELLLPHLVWQDDTLLVIGWGTSVKIASIRTNTQNGANGTYSRIPVSSMNQVDIVASFQTSYYISGIAPFGDSLVVLAYIPGEEDGEKDFSSSLPSRQGNAQRPEVRVVTWNNDELATDALPVLGFEHYKAKDYSLAHAPFSGSSYAGGQWAAGDEPLYYIVSPKDVVIAKPRDAEDHISWLLQHGWHEKALAAVEAGQGRSELLDEVGSRYLDHLIVERKYAEAASLCPKLLRGSASAWERWVFHFAHLRQLPVLVPYIPTENPRLRDTAYEVALVALATNPSFHKELLSTVKSWPSTIYSALPVISAIEPQLNTSSMTDALKEALAELYVIDGQYEKAFSLYADLMKPDIFDFIEKHDLQDAIREKVVQLMMLDPKRAVPLFIQNRDLITPSEVVLQLMSAQDKCDSRYFLHLYLHVLFEVNPHAGRDFQDMQVELYADCDPKMLLPFLRSSQHYTLEKAYDICVKRDLVKEQAVEFVTMQHDDDLWEELIKQCLNKPEMVGMLLEHTVGNLDPLYIVNMVPNGLEIPKLRDRLVKIITDYRTETSLRHGCNDILKADCVNLLVKYYKEARHGVYLSSEEGEARAKRDDHRASSQDTVKPLTLKNSEVKSRTRGPARCCICFDPFSIQGLSVVVFFCCHAYHEACLLDSLYTIDSKKGSKDGSSQRTMSDYGYDDGNDEEDEDEDESATNRMRMKKGKGSGLSVGDLDPTTEWHAPTEDVDDHRGGVRAIDWRSSSRIDRDLEFEIAVDLGLFNKEAIEKERARLKDEMNRGYFADISEFKLHGGKVAAANKIIIPAMAAKKFPDIEVTRYDRGSFKLPISCKGNMADANTPTVPKVSLVCLSFRANSQPMVDSWTVPFANAFNDPENVHLYEVSLIDQWLLCLRPIKWLLLRVVRKTKHDGGKDALERQIVYSFGDHYYFRKELKILNLLTA
;
A
#
# COMPACT_ATOMS: atom_id res chain seq x y z
N MET A 1 -87.21 -18.83 -24.49
CA MET A 1 -87.29 -20.15 -25.16
C MET A 1 -86.73 -21.20 -24.18
N GLN A 2 -86.90 -22.50 -24.43
CA GLN A 2 -86.80 -23.53 -23.39
C GLN A 2 -85.37 -23.96 -22.96
N MET A 3 -85.31 -24.46 -21.73
CA MET A 3 -84.49 -25.60 -21.23
C MET A 3 -83.02 -25.41 -20.77
N ALA A 4 -82.83 -25.73 -19.49
CA ALA A 4 -81.67 -26.43 -18.90
C ALA A 4 -81.72 -27.95 -19.26
N PRO A 5 -80.84 -28.89 -18.83
CA PRO A 5 -79.92 -28.83 -17.68
C PRO A 5 -78.55 -29.59 -17.80
N LEU A 6 -77.89 -29.72 -16.63
CA LEU A 6 -76.78 -30.60 -16.19
C LEU A 6 -77.03 -32.13 -16.40
N PRO A 7 -76.25 -33.08 -15.82
CA PRO A 7 -74.85 -33.49 -16.11
C PRO A 7 -74.71 -35.07 -16.19
N SER A 8 -73.50 -35.62 -16.35
CA SER A 8 -73.08 -36.98 -15.89
C SER A 8 -71.62 -37.27 -16.31
N GLU A 9 -70.63 -37.38 -15.42
CA GLU A 9 -70.27 -38.52 -14.53
C GLU A 9 -69.26 -39.52 -15.13
N ASN A 10 -68.17 -39.74 -14.36
CA ASN A 10 -67.37 -40.98 -14.20
C ASN A 10 -66.53 -41.52 -15.37
N GLY A 11 -65.23 -41.81 -15.13
CA GLY A 11 -64.55 -42.84 -15.92
C GLY A 11 -63.02 -42.93 -16.02
N ILE A 12 -62.24 -42.54 -15.01
CA ILE A 12 -60.92 -43.12 -14.60
C ILE A 12 -60.13 -44.01 -15.60
N ASP A 13 -58.87 -43.60 -15.81
CA ASP A 13 -57.62 -44.32 -16.17
C ASP A 13 -57.44 -45.02 -17.54
N GLY A 14 -56.33 -44.67 -18.20
CA GLY A 14 -55.66 -45.43 -19.27
C GLY A 14 -54.60 -44.59 -19.98
N ASP A 15 -53.32 -44.97 -19.84
CA ASP A 15 -52.17 -44.36 -20.55
C ASP A 15 -52.35 -44.37 -22.08
N ASP A 16 -51.80 -43.37 -22.77
CA ASP A 16 -50.74 -43.60 -23.78
C ASP A 16 -50.04 -42.26 -24.11
N GLU A 17 -48.71 -42.28 -24.21
CA GLU A 17 -47.87 -41.11 -24.54
C GLU A 17 -47.75 -40.88 -26.06
N ARG A 18 -47.43 -39.63 -26.45
CA ARG A 18 -46.84 -39.18 -27.73
C ARG A 18 -47.80 -39.10 -28.94
N GLU A 19 -48.44 -37.95 -29.08
CA GLU A 19 -48.55 -37.25 -30.38
C GLU A 19 -48.76 -35.72 -30.24
N ASP A 20 -48.34 -35.11 -29.10
CA ASP A 20 -48.62 -33.71 -28.73
C ASP A 20 -47.32 -32.85 -28.57
N GLU A 21 -46.28 -33.04 -29.41
CA GLU A 21 -45.01 -32.27 -29.32
C GLU A 21 -44.72 -31.38 -30.56
N GLU A 22 -45.69 -31.20 -31.49
CA GLU A 22 -45.52 -30.35 -32.70
C GLU A 22 -46.63 -29.29 -32.91
N GLU A 23 -47.64 -29.18 -32.03
CA GLU A 23 -48.65 -28.09 -32.06
C GLU A 23 -48.52 -27.09 -30.88
N GLU A 24 -47.72 -27.38 -29.85
CA GLU A 24 -47.47 -26.43 -28.73
C GLU A 24 -46.38 -25.38 -29.06
N GLU A 25 -45.44 -25.66 -29.98
CA GLU A 25 -44.35 -24.72 -30.33
C GLU A 25 -44.81 -23.53 -31.22
N GLU A 26 -45.97 -23.59 -31.90
CA GLU A 26 -46.49 -22.46 -32.70
C GLU A 26 -47.48 -21.55 -31.92
N GLU A 27 -48.06 -22.00 -30.80
CA GLU A 27 -48.90 -21.14 -29.94
C GLU A 27 -48.08 -20.40 -28.85
N GLU A 28 -46.94 -20.93 -28.40
CA GLU A 28 -46.04 -20.21 -27.46
C GLU A 28 -45.29 -19.03 -28.13
N GLU A 29 -44.96 -19.08 -29.43
CA GLU A 29 -44.31 -17.95 -30.14
C GLU A 29 -45.26 -16.76 -30.44
N GLU A 30 -46.59 -16.94 -30.48
CA GLU A 30 -47.54 -15.82 -30.64
C GLU A 30 -47.99 -15.21 -29.29
N GLU A 31 -47.91 -15.92 -28.16
CA GLU A 31 -48.18 -15.33 -26.82
C GLU A 31 -46.95 -14.58 -26.24
N GLU A 32 -45.71 -14.91 -26.62
CA GLU A 32 -44.52 -14.14 -26.18
C GLU A 32 -44.33 -12.77 -26.89
N GLU A 33 -44.98 -12.49 -28.03
CA GLU A 33 -44.91 -11.17 -28.71
C GLU A 33 -45.95 -10.12 -28.24
N GLU A 34 -46.94 -10.47 -27.42
CA GLU A 34 -47.92 -9.50 -26.86
C GLU A 34 -47.68 -9.12 -25.38
N GLU A 35 -46.75 -9.75 -24.65
CA GLU A 35 -46.34 -9.34 -23.28
C GLU A 35 -45.09 -8.43 -23.21
N GLU A 36 -44.68 -7.77 -24.31
CA GLU A 36 -43.96 -6.49 -24.22
C GLU A 36 -44.93 -5.35 -23.80
N GLU A 37 -45.62 -5.50 -22.67
CA GLU A 37 -46.11 -4.33 -21.93
C GLU A 37 -44.87 -3.50 -21.57
N GLU A 38 -44.80 -2.25 -22.07
CA GLU A 38 -43.74 -1.32 -21.70
C GLU A 38 -43.72 -1.19 -20.17
N GLU A 39 -42.79 -1.87 -19.48
CA GLU A 39 -42.54 -1.66 -18.05
C GLU A 39 -42.20 -0.18 -17.86
N GLU A 40 -43.19 0.63 -17.49
CA GLU A 40 -43.00 2.05 -17.19
C GLU A 40 -41.88 2.15 -16.15
N GLU A 41 -40.71 2.68 -16.53
CA GLU A 41 -39.54 2.78 -15.65
C GLU A 41 -39.99 3.47 -14.34
N GLU A 42 -40.14 2.72 -13.25
CA GLU A 42 -40.75 3.23 -12.02
C GLU A 42 -39.90 4.40 -11.50
N GLU A 43 -40.35 5.63 -11.76
CA GLU A 43 -39.61 6.83 -11.39
C GLU A 43 -39.66 7.02 -9.87
N GLU A 44 -38.55 7.44 -9.26
CA GLU A 44 -38.56 7.74 -7.83
C GLU A 44 -39.56 8.87 -7.51
N PRO A 45 -40.55 8.64 -6.62
CA PRO A 45 -41.51 9.67 -6.24
C PRO A 45 -40.80 10.90 -5.67
N ARG A 46 -41.14 12.14 -6.08
CA ARG A 46 -40.41 13.32 -5.56
C ARG A 46 -40.78 13.71 -4.13
N LEU A 47 -41.88 13.17 -3.62
CA LEU A 47 -42.44 13.51 -2.32
C LEU A 47 -42.64 12.26 -1.45
N LYS A 48 -42.56 12.45 -0.13
CA LYS A 48 -42.99 11.47 0.87
C LYS A 48 -44.17 12.00 1.66
N TYR A 49 -45.12 11.10 1.97
CA TYR A 49 -46.40 11.42 2.59
C TYR A 49 -46.51 10.86 4.00
N GLN A 50 -46.92 11.70 4.94
CA GLN A 50 -47.14 11.32 6.34
C GLN A 50 -48.46 11.92 6.83
N ARG A 51 -49.41 11.07 7.27
CA ARG A 51 -50.62 11.54 7.96
C ARG A 51 -50.24 12.21 9.28
N MET A 52 -50.78 13.40 9.54
CA MET A 52 -50.55 14.14 10.78
C MET A 52 -51.19 13.41 11.97
N GLY A 53 -50.43 13.30 13.06
CA GLY A 53 -50.84 12.62 14.27
C GLY A 53 -51.39 13.57 15.34
N GLY A 54 -51.00 13.31 16.59
CA GLY A 54 -51.35 14.15 17.72
C GLY A 54 -52.86 14.19 17.98
N SER A 55 -53.41 15.40 18.05
CA SER A 55 -54.82 15.66 18.36
C SER A 55 -55.74 15.63 17.12
N ILE A 56 -55.19 15.69 15.90
CA ILE A 56 -55.99 15.78 14.67
C ILE A 56 -57.09 14.71 14.56
N PRO A 57 -56.83 13.40 14.75
CA PRO A 57 -57.86 12.38 14.54
C PRO A 57 -59.02 12.46 15.54
N SER A 58 -58.78 12.95 16.77
CA SER A 58 -59.86 13.12 17.76
C SER A 58 -60.63 14.42 17.54
N LEU A 59 -59.96 15.52 17.18
CA LEU A 59 -60.60 16.78 16.80
C LEU A 59 -61.54 16.59 15.61
N LEU A 60 -61.02 16.02 14.52
CA LEU A 60 -61.77 15.79 13.29
C LEU A 60 -62.73 14.59 13.37
N SER A 61 -62.80 13.86 14.49
CA SER A 61 -63.85 12.85 14.67
C SER A 61 -65.24 13.50 14.75
N ASN A 62 -65.37 14.59 15.53
CA ASN A 62 -66.64 15.21 15.85
C ASN A 62 -66.98 16.45 15.00
N ASP A 63 -65.98 17.15 14.46
CA ASP A 63 -66.16 18.28 13.54
C ASP A 63 -65.36 18.07 12.24
N ALA A 64 -65.43 19.00 11.29
CA ALA A 64 -64.68 18.98 10.04
C ALA A 64 -63.70 20.15 9.93
N ALA A 65 -62.52 19.91 9.36
CA ALA A 65 -61.59 20.97 9.00
C ALA A 65 -62.13 21.76 7.80
N SER A 66 -62.02 23.08 7.84
CA SER A 66 -62.44 23.98 6.73
C SER A 66 -61.30 24.78 6.12
N CYS A 67 -60.28 25.14 6.91
CA CYS A 67 -59.15 25.92 6.45
C CYS A 67 -57.91 25.70 7.34
N ILE A 68 -56.73 25.97 6.79
CA ILE A 68 -55.45 25.84 7.48
C ILE A 68 -54.54 27.02 7.16
N ALA A 69 -53.78 27.48 8.15
CA ALA A 69 -52.68 28.42 7.97
C ALA A 69 -51.44 27.91 8.73
N VAL A 70 -50.26 28.25 8.24
CA VAL A 70 -48.98 27.82 8.81
C VAL A 70 -48.11 29.04 9.07
N ALA A 71 -47.50 29.10 10.25
CA ALA A 71 -46.45 30.03 10.62
C ALA A 71 -45.15 29.27 10.90
N GLU A 72 -44.03 29.98 11.07
CA GLU A 72 -42.69 29.41 11.27
C GLU A 72 -42.60 28.37 12.43
N ARG A 73 -43.50 28.45 13.42
CA ARG A 73 -43.42 27.67 14.66
C ARG A 73 -44.68 26.90 15.05
N MET A 74 -45.75 27.01 14.26
CA MET A 74 -47.08 26.52 14.61
C MET A 74 -48.04 26.47 13.42
N ILE A 75 -49.07 25.65 13.53
CA ILE A 75 -50.16 25.51 12.56
C ILE A 75 -51.44 26.03 13.21
N ALA A 76 -52.33 26.64 12.41
CA ALA A 76 -53.71 26.91 12.81
C ALA A 76 -54.68 26.16 11.89
N LEU A 77 -55.62 25.45 12.50
CA LEU A 77 -56.68 24.72 11.83
C LEU A 77 -58.03 25.33 12.21
N GLY A 78 -58.77 25.83 11.22
CA GLY A 78 -60.14 26.30 11.38
C GLY A 78 -61.13 25.20 11.04
N THR A 79 -62.27 25.19 11.73
CA THR A 79 -63.26 24.11 11.61
C THR A 79 -64.66 24.60 11.20
N HIS A 80 -65.53 23.64 10.90
CA HIS A 80 -66.91 23.88 10.48
C HIS A 80 -67.80 24.44 11.61
N ASP A 81 -67.54 24.14 12.88
CA ASP A 81 -68.31 24.68 14.01
C ASP A 81 -67.96 26.13 14.38
N GLY A 82 -66.81 26.65 13.93
CA GLY A 82 -66.31 27.99 14.22
C GLY A 82 -65.12 28.07 15.18
N THR A 83 -64.55 26.91 15.54
CA THR A 83 -63.34 26.80 16.38
C THR A 83 -62.06 26.98 15.57
N VAL A 84 -61.04 27.54 16.21
CA VAL A 84 -59.68 27.66 15.68
C VAL A 84 -58.73 26.96 16.65
N HIS A 85 -58.15 25.86 16.20
CA HIS A 85 -57.15 25.07 16.93
C HIS A 85 -55.75 25.52 16.51
N ILE A 86 -54.88 25.71 17.50
CA ILE A 86 -53.46 26.00 17.30
C ILE A 86 -52.69 24.74 17.65
N LEU A 87 -51.86 24.27 16.73
CA LEU A 87 -51.18 22.98 16.79
C LEU A 87 -49.65 23.15 16.67
N ASP A 88 -48.90 22.21 17.22
CA ASP A 88 -47.51 22.00 16.85
C ASP A 88 -47.38 21.26 15.50
N PHE A 89 -46.16 21.15 14.98
CA PHE A 89 -45.90 20.46 13.70
C PHE A 89 -46.09 18.93 13.73
N LEU A 90 -46.37 18.34 14.90
CA LEU A 90 -46.73 16.92 15.05
C LEU A 90 -48.26 16.72 15.09
N GLY A 91 -49.03 17.81 15.14
CA GLY A 91 -50.50 17.80 15.22
C GLY A 91 -51.06 17.85 16.64
N ASN A 92 -50.24 18.08 17.67
CA ASN A 92 -50.74 18.20 19.05
C ASN A 92 -51.35 19.59 19.28
N GLN A 93 -52.52 19.64 19.92
CA GLN A 93 -53.16 20.91 20.27
C GLN A 93 -52.39 21.66 21.36
N VAL A 94 -51.96 22.89 21.03
CA VAL A 94 -51.28 23.84 21.93
C VAL A 94 -52.27 24.85 22.51
N LYS A 95 -53.22 25.34 21.70
CA LYS A 95 -54.23 26.33 22.11
C LYS A 95 -55.51 26.16 21.29
N GLU A 96 -56.62 26.68 21.79
CA GLU A 96 -57.94 26.59 21.15
C GLU A 96 -58.71 27.90 21.34
N PHE A 97 -59.52 28.27 20.35
CA PHE A 97 -60.41 29.41 20.42
C PHE A 97 -61.76 29.10 19.77
N ALA A 98 -62.84 29.16 20.55
CA ALA A 98 -64.20 29.34 20.01
C ALA A 98 -64.33 30.78 19.45
N ALA A 99 -63.80 30.97 18.24
CA ALA A 99 -63.67 32.27 17.59
C ALA A 99 -65.02 32.74 17.04
N HIS A 100 -65.77 31.82 16.43
CA HIS A 100 -66.98 32.09 15.66
C HIS A 100 -68.13 31.15 16.07
N SER A 101 -69.32 31.39 15.52
CA SER A 101 -70.51 30.52 15.71
C SER A 101 -70.94 29.78 14.43
N ALA A 102 -70.06 29.74 13.44
CA ALA A 102 -70.21 29.07 12.16
C ALA A 102 -68.82 28.90 11.52
N THR A 103 -68.76 28.12 10.45
CA THR A 103 -67.54 27.70 9.74
C THR A 103 -66.53 28.83 9.55
N VAL A 104 -65.28 28.56 9.96
CA VAL A 104 -64.13 29.43 9.70
C VAL A 104 -63.73 29.27 8.23
N ASN A 105 -63.72 30.34 7.44
CA ASN A 105 -63.45 30.27 6.00
C ASN A 105 -61.98 30.47 5.62
N ASP A 106 -61.26 31.32 6.36
CA ASP A 106 -59.86 31.67 6.07
C ASP A 106 -59.15 32.10 7.36
N LEU A 107 -57.83 31.91 7.36
CA LEU A 107 -56.93 32.17 8.48
C LEU A 107 -55.68 32.91 8.00
N SER A 108 -55.21 33.87 8.78
CA SER A 108 -53.97 34.60 8.51
C SER A 108 -53.21 34.87 9.79
N PHE A 109 -51.96 34.42 9.85
CA PHE A 109 -50.99 34.91 10.82
C PHE A 109 -50.41 36.26 10.39
N ASP A 110 -49.78 36.96 11.32
CA ASP A 110 -48.73 37.95 11.01
C ASP A 110 -47.36 37.27 10.91
N ILE A 111 -46.32 37.96 10.42
CA ILE A 111 -45.04 37.33 10.07
C ILE A 111 -44.30 36.75 11.29
N GLU A 112 -44.53 37.31 12.48
CA GLU A 112 -43.95 36.83 13.74
C GLU A 112 -44.74 35.67 14.37
N GLY A 113 -45.94 35.37 13.85
CA GLY A 113 -46.87 34.40 14.44
C GLY A 113 -47.37 34.81 15.84
N GLU A 114 -47.43 36.10 16.17
CA GLU A 114 -47.94 36.57 17.46
C GLU A 114 -49.48 36.71 17.46
N TYR A 115 -50.06 37.01 16.30
CA TYR A 115 -51.49 37.22 16.10
C TYR A 115 -52.02 36.33 14.99
N ILE A 116 -53.26 35.90 15.15
CA ILE A 116 -54.03 35.23 14.11
C ILE A 116 -55.34 35.95 13.86
N GLY A 117 -55.65 36.20 12.59
CA GLY A 117 -56.95 36.63 12.12
C GLY A 117 -57.74 35.44 11.57
N SER A 118 -59.03 35.37 11.89
CA SER A 118 -59.99 34.40 11.37
C SER A 118 -61.25 35.11 10.87
N CYS A 119 -61.91 34.56 9.84
CA CYS A 119 -63.18 35.08 9.33
C CYS A 119 -64.20 33.94 9.10
N SER A 120 -65.49 34.22 9.26
CA SER A 120 -66.53 33.18 9.29
C SER A 120 -67.82 33.55 8.56
N ASP A 121 -68.62 32.51 8.29
CA ASP A 121 -70.00 32.61 7.84
C ASP A 121 -70.95 33.23 8.87
N ASP A 122 -70.53 33.38 10.14
CA ASP A 122 -71.22 34.22 11.13
C ASP A 122 -71.21 35.72 10.79
N GLY A 123 -70.42 36.10 9.77
CA GLY A 123 -70.31 37.45 9.25
C GLY A 123 -69.40 38.35 10.07
N SER A 124 -68.51 37.76 10.87
CA SER A 124 -67.50 38.47 11.66
C SER A 124 -66.07 38.10 11.29
N VAL A 125 -65.16 39.00 11.65
CA VAL A 125 -63.71 38.77 11.70
C VAL A 125 -63.27 38.83 13.15
N VAL A 126 -62.40 37.91 13.55
CA VAL A 126 -61.80 37.86 14.88
C VAL A 126 -60.28 37.93 14.73
N ILE A 127 -59.62 38.72 15.58
CA ILE A 127 -58.15 38.77 15.68
C ILE A 127 -57.76 38.44 17.12
N ASN A 128 -56.98 37.39 17.30
CA ASN A 128 -56.53 36.89 18.59
C ASN A 128 -55.02 37.02 18.73
N GLY A 129 -54.55 37.47 19.89
CA GLY A 129 -53.18 37.28 20.34
C GLY A 129 -52.94 35.84 20.80
N LEU A 130 -51.82 35.26 20.37
CA LEU A 130 -51.45 33.90 20.74
C LEU A 130 -50.72 33.86 22.09
N PHE A 131 -49.86 34.85 22.34
CA PHE A 131 -49.05 34.96 23.57
C PHE A 131 -49.57 36.02 24.56
N ILE A 132 -50.63 36.75 24.20
CA ILE A 132 -51.29 37.76 25.05
C ILE A 132 -52.81 37.55 25.07
N GLU A 133 -53.48 38.04 26.11
CA GLU A 133 -54.95 38.01 26.24
C GLU A 133 -55.63 39.17 25.49
N GLU A 134 -55.27 39.38 24.21
CA GLU A 134 -55.96 40.32 23.31
C GLU A 134 -56.87 39.55 22.34
N ARG A 135 -58.17 39.88 22.32
CA ARG A 135 -59.15 39.39 21.33
C ARG A 135 -59.99 40.55 20.84
N MET A 136 -60.08 40.70 19.53
CA MET A 136 -60.89 41.72 18.86
C MET A 136 -61.88 41.03 17.93
N LYS A 137 -63.13 41.52 17.87
CA LYS A 137 -64.16 41.06 16.95
C LYS A 137 -64.72 42.26 16.17
N PHE A 138 -64.91 42.06 14.86
CA PHE A 138 -65.42 43.04 13.91
C PHE A 138 -66.60 42.42 13.17
N ASP A 139 -67.79 43.00 13.28
CA ASP A 139 -69.01 42.45 12.69
C ASP A 139 -69.36 43.17 11.37
N TYR A 140 -69.47 42.40 10.28
CA TYR A 140 -69.78 42.89 8.93
C TYR A 140 -71.17 42.44 8.42
N HIS A 141 -71.90 41.66 9.23
CA HIS A 141 -73.28 41.21 9.01
C HIS A 141 -73.56 40.38 7.74
N ARG A 142 -72.55 40.05 6.94
CA ARG A 142 -72.61 39.09 5.83
C ARG A 142 -71.41 38.15 5.89
N PRO A 143 -71.55 36.87 5.46
CA PRO A 143 -70.47 35.89 5.51
C PRO A 143 -69.14 36.40 4.96
N MET A 144 -68.10 36.31 5.79
CA MET A 144 -66.75 36.77 5.50
C MET A 144 -65.90 35.57 5.07
N LYS A 145 -65.40 35.60 3.85
CA LYS A 145 -64.77 34.45 3.18
C LYS A 145 -63.24 34.52 3.12
N ALA A 146 -62.65 35.70 3.29
CA ALA A 146 -61.22 35.89 3.16
C ALA A 146 -60.67 36.91 4.16
N ILE A 147 -59.45 36.68 4.66
CA ILE A 147 -58.73 37.58 5.57
C ILE A 147 -57.22 37.54 5.34
N ALA A 148 -56.57 38.71 5.41
CA ALA A 148 -55.12 38.79 5.53
C ALA A 148 -54.72 39.90 6.50
N LEU A 149 -53.85 39.58 7.46
CA LEU A 149 -53.21 40.58 8.32
C LEU A 149 -52.10 41.30 7.55
N ASP A 150 -51.78 42.53 7.95
CA ASP A 150 -50.50 43.16 7.60
C ASP A 150 -49.37 42.24 8.11
N PRO A 151 -48.37 41.87 7.30
CA PRO A 151 -47.28 41.03 7.75
C PRO A 151 -46.61 41.56 9.03
N GLU A 152 -46.58 42.88 9.24
CA GLU A 152 -46.05 43.50 10.46
C GLU A 152 -47.17 43.93 11.44
N TYR A 153 -48.26 43.17 11.55
CA TYR A 153 -49.40 43.48 12.43
C TYR A 153 -49.01 43.61 13.91
N SER A 154 -48.14 42.73 14.42
CA SER A 154 -47.51 42.82 15.75
C SER A 154 -46.77 44.15 15.94
N ARG A 155 -45.88 44.46 15.00
CA ARG A 155 -44.90 45.56 15.06
C ARG A 155 -45.50 46.95 14.79
N LYS A 156 -46.53 47.07 13.95
CA LYS A 156 -47.12 48.36 13.55
C LYS A 156 -48.30 48.77 14.44
N ALA A 157 -48.18 49.93 15.09
CA ALA A 157 -49.27 50.55 15.86
C ALA A 157 -50.59 50.77 15.08
N SER A 158 -50.53 50.79 13.74
CA SER A 158 -51.70 50.88 12.86
C SER A 158 -52.52 49.59 12.75
N ARG A 159 -52.05 48.44 13.26
CA ARG A 159 -52.77 47.14 13.38
C ARG A 159 -53.73 46.88 12.20
N ARG A 160 -53.17 46.77 11.00
CA ARG A 160 -53.95 46.79 9.73
C ARG A 160 -54.28 45.39 9.27
N PHE A 161 -55.47 45.20 8.70
CA PHE A 161 -55.85 43.95 8.04
C PHE A 161 -56.79 44.22 6.87
N VAL A 162 -56.89 43.26 5.97
CA VAL A 162 -57.93 43.24 4.92
C VAL A 162 -58.85 42.05 5.09
N THR A 163 -60.10 42.24 4.71
CA THR A 163 -61.09 41.16 4.71
C THR A 163 -62.16 41.40 3.65
N GLY A 164 -62.76 40.32 3.15
CA GLY A 164 -63.86 40.37 2.20
C GLY A 164 -64.73 39.13 2.27
N GLY A 165 -65.85 39.16 1.57
CA GLY A 165 -66.80 38.04 1.55
C GLY A 165 -67.97 38.27 0.60
N LEU A 166 -69.12 37.67 0.92
CA LEU A 166 -70.30 37.63 0.04
C LEU A 166 -70.96 39.00 -0.23
N ALA A 167 -70.59 40.04 0.54
CA ALA A 167 -70.99 41.42 0.25
C ALA A 167 -70.29 42.01 -1.00
N GLY A 168 -69.20 41.38 -1.47
CA GLY A 168 -68.39 41.89 -2.59
C GLY A 168 -67.61 43.17 -2.29
N HIS A 169 -67.48 43.54 -1.02
CA HIS A 169 -66.61 44.61 -0.55
C HIS A 169 -65.29 44.02 -0.05
N LEU A 170 -64.17 44.62 -0.44
CA LEU A 170 -62.87 44.43 0.21
C LEU A 170 -62.65 45.59 1.20
N TYR A 171 -62.73 45.27 2.49
CA TYR A 171 -62.47 46.22 3.57
C TYR A 171 -60.98 46.19 3.93
N PHE A 172 -60.38 47.37 4.04
CA PHE A 172 -59.08 47.62 4.64
C PHE A 172 -59.29 48.33 5.96
N ASN A 173 -59.04 47.60 7.05
CA ASN A 173 -59.19 48.08 8.40
C ASN A 173 -57.84 48.63 8.90
N SER A 174 -57.88 49.75 9.60
CA SER A 174 -56.70 50.35 10.22
C SER A 174 -57.02 50.98 11.57
N LYS A 175 -56.15 50.76 12.56
CA LYS A 175 -56.18 51.45 13.85
C LYS A 175 -55.69 52.89 13.67
N LYS A 176 -56.54 53.84 14.04
CA LYS A 176 -56.22 55.27 14.15
C LYS A 176 -56.43 55.69 15.61
N TRP A 177 -56.12 56.94 15.93
CA TRP A 177 -56.22 57.46 17.31
C TRP A 177 -57.67 57.45 17.86
N LEU A 178 -58.68 57.45 16.99
CA LEU A 178 -60.11 57.30 17.32
C LEU A 178 -60.59 55.83 17.34
N GLY A 179 -59.68 54.86 17.32
CA GLY A 179 -59.99 53.43 17.18
C GLY A 179 -59.88 52.94 15.74
N TYR A 180 -60.48 51.78 15.48
CA TYR A 180 -60.44 51.14 14.16
C TYR A 180 -61.34 51.83 13.14
N ARG A 181 -60.89 51.87 11.88
CA ARG A 181 -61.64 52.43 10.75
C ARG A 181 -61.49 51.53 9.53
N ASP A 182 -62.63 51.18 8.94
CA ASP A 182 -62.72 50.54 7.64
C ASP A 182 -62.63 51.55 6.48
N GLN A 183 -61.96 51.13 5.43
CA GLN A 183 -61.91 51.76 4.11
C GLN A 183 -62.25 50.69 3.07
N VAL A 184 -63.26 50.92 2.24
CA VAL A 184 -63.55 50.01 1.12
C VAL A 184 -62.51 50.27 0.03
N LEU A 185 -61.59 49.33 -0.20
CA LEU A 185 -60.61 49.41 -1.30
C LEU A 185 -61.22 49.01 -2.63
N HIS A 186 -62.22 48.12 -2.59
CA HIS A 186 -62.86 47.59 -3.79
C HIS A 186 -64.31 47.17 -3.53
N SER A 187 -65.18 47.39 -4.51
CA SER A 187 -66.56 46.90 -4.53
C SER A 187 -67.10 46.78 -5.95
N GLY A 188 -68.18 46.00 -6.11
CA GLY A 188 -69.01 45.99 -7.34
C GLY A 188 -68.75 44.87 -8.35
N GLU A 189 -67.81 43.96 -8.10
CA GLU A 189 -67.41 42.88 -9.02
C GLU A 189 -67.62 41.47 -8.43
N GLY A 190 -68.72 41.28 -7.68
CA GLY A 190 -69.05 40.02 -7.02
C GLY A 190 -68.31 39.79 -5.69
N PRO A 191 -68.54 38.64 -5.01
CA PRO A 191 -67.90 38.30 -3.75
C PRO A 191 -66.38 38.31 -3.79
N ILE A 192 -65.76 38.55 -2.64
CA ILE A 192 -64.32 38.33 -2.45
C ILE A 192 -64.12 36.89 -1.96
N HIS A 193 -63.33 36.10 -2.69
CA HIS A 193 -63.17 34.65 -2.42
C HIS A 193 -61.87 34.32 -1.68
N THR A 194 -60.79 35.05 -1.95
CA THR A 194 -59.52 34.92 -1.22
C THR A 194 -58.76 36.24 -1.25
N VAL A 195 -57.92 36.48 -0.23
CA VAL A 195 -56.99 37.61 -0.13
C VAL A 195 -55.71 37.15 0.55
N LYS A 196 -54.55 37.57 0.04
CA LYS A 196 -53.24 37.30 0.64
C LYS A 196 -52.35 38.55 0.58
N TRP A 197 -51.72 38.87 1.70
CA TRP A 197 -50.88 40.06 1.87
C TRP A 197 -49.41 39.63 2.05
N ARG A 198 -48.52 40.16 1.21
CA ARG A 198 -47.06 40.01 1.31
C ARG A 198 -46.41 41.39 1.22
N THR A 199 -45.47 41.70 2.10
CA THR A 199 -44.84 43.03 2.23
C THR A 199 -45.85 44.20 2.20
N SER A 200 -45.84 45.03 1.15
CA SER A 200 -46.80 46.12 0.91
C SER A 200 -47.97 45.73 0.01
N LEU A 201 -47.92 44.54 -0.59
CA LEU A 201 -48.80 44.08 -1.66
C LEU A 201 -49.95 43.22 -1.13
N ILE A 202 -51.17 43.57 -1.53
CA ILE A 202 -52.39 42.81 -1.26
C ILE A 202 -52.90 42.25 -2.58
N ALA A 203 -52.93 40.93 -2.72
CA ALA A 203 -53.58 40.24 -3.83
C ALA A 203 -54.95 39.71 -3.39
N TRP A 204 -55.99 39.88 -4.20
CA TRP A 204 -57.32 39.29 -3.94
C TRP A 204 -58.00 38.82 -5.22
N ALA A 205 -58.92 37.87 -5.07
CA ALA A 205 -59.75 37.35 -6.15
C ALA A 205 -61.25 37.60 -5.91
N ASN A 206 -61.96 38.01 -6.96
CA ASN A 206 -63.42 38.18 -7.01
C ASN A 206 -63.99 37.59 -8.31
N ASP A 207 -65.30 37.62 -8.54
CA ASP A 207 -65.91 36.94 -9.72
C ASP A 207 -65.33 37.38 -11.08
N ALA A 208 -64.75 38.59 -11.16
CA ALA A 208 -64.11 39.14 -12.35
C ALA A 208 -62.63 38.73 -12.55
N GLY A 209 -61.90 38.38 -11.48
CA GLY A 209 -60.49 37.96 -11.56
C GLY A 209 -59.62 38.42 -10.39
N VAL A 210 -58.30 38.31 -10.55
CA VAL A 210 -57.30 38.65 -9.51
C VAL A 210 -56.84 40.10 -9.65
N LYS A 211 -56.63 40.79 -8.54
CA LYS A 211 -56.11 42.16 -8.49
C LYS A 211 -55.01 42.26 -7.45
N VAL A 212 -54.04 43.15 -7.68
CA VAL A 212 -53.00 43.46 -6.70
C VAL A 212 -52.99 44.96 -6.40
N TYR A 213 -52.91 45.30 -5.12
CA TYR A 213 -52.87 46.66 -4.59
C TYR A 213 -51.60 46.87 -3.78
N ASP A 214 -50.90 47.98 -4.03
CA ASP A 214 -49.72 48.39 -3.29
C ASP A 214 -50.12 49.41 -2.21
N THR A 215 -50.03 49.00 -0.95
CA THR A 215 -50.35 49.83 0.23
C THR A 215 -49.30 50.88 0.56
N ALA A 216 -48.10 50.83 -0.04
CA ALA A 216 -47.09 51.86 0.10
C ALA A 216 -47.35 53.05 -0.83
N ASN A 217 -47.90 52.78 -2.03
CA ASN A 217 -48.26 53.79 -3.03
C ASN A 217 -49.78 54.08 -3.12
N ASP A 218 -50.61 53.44 -2.29
CA ASP A 218 -52.08 53.58 -2.22
C ASP A 218 -52.80 53.32 -3.56
N GLN A 219 -52.25 52.43 -4.41
CA GLN A 219 -52.71 52.21 -5.79
C GLN A 219 -52.86 50.74 -6.19
N ARG A 220 -53.84 50.45 -7.06
CA ARG A 220 -53.96 49.13 -7.72
C ARG A 220 -52.95 49.03 -8.86
N ILE A 221 -52.07 48.03 -8.79
CA ILE A 221 -50.97 47.86 -9.75
C ILE A 221 -51.30 46.90 -10.91
N THR A 222 -52.23 45.95 -10.74
CA THR A 222 -52.68 45.08 -11.83
C THR A 222 -54.11 44.57 -11.66
N PHE A 223 -54.68 44.10 -12.77
CA PHE A 223 -55.88 43.28 -12.85
C PHE A 223 -55.62 42.14 -13.86
N ILE A 224 -55.84 40.90 -13.42
CA ILE A 224 -55.69 39.68 -14.20
C ILE A 224 -57.10 39.08 -14.33
N GLU A 225 -57.64 39.07 -15.53
CA GLU A 225 -58.98 38.55 -15.81
C GLU A 225 -59.12 37.08 -15.40
N ARG A 226 -60.29 36.72 -14.88
CA ARG A 226 -60.66 35.31 -14.64
C ARG A 226 -60.54 34.51 -15.94
N PRO A 227 -59.92 33.32 -15.95
CA PRO A 227 -59.81 32.51 -17.16
C PRO A 227 -61.19 32.10 -17.70
N ARG A 228 -61.31 32.05 -19.03
CA ARG A 228 -62.56 31.65 -19.69
C ARG A 228 -62.80 30.16 -19.48
N GLY A 229 -64.06 29.79 -19.21
CA GLY A 229 -64.44 28.40 -18.96
C GLY A 229 -64.21 27.90 -17.53
N SER A 230 -63.43 28.59 -16.69
CA SER A 230 -63.23 28.19 -15.29
C SER A 230 -64.57 28.10 -14.53
N PRO A 231 -64.77 27.06 -13.68
CA PRO A 231 -65.94 26.96 -12.81
C PRO A 231 -66.21 28.21 -11.98
N ARG A 232 -67.44 28.37 -11.48
CA ARG A 232 -67.75 29.43 -10.52
C ARG A 232 -66.97 29.19 -9.21
N PRO A 233 -66.46 30.24 -8.54
CA PRO A 233 -65.77 30.11 -7.26
C PRO A 233 -66.53 29.35 -6.16
N GLU A 234 -67.87 29.33 -6.23
CA GLU A 234 -68.76 28.54 -5.35
C GLU A 234 -68.54 27.01 -5.45
N LEU A 235 -68.01 26.54 -6.60
CA LEU A 235 -67.70 25.14 -6.88
C LEU A 235 -66.20 24.84 -6.73
N LEU A 236 -65.33 25.79 -7.05
CA LEU A 236 -63.88 25.66 -7.01
C LEU A 236 -63.23 27.02 -6.80
N LEU A 237 -62.60 27.20 -5.64
CA LEU A 237 -62.03 28.48 -5.21
C LEU A 237 -60.78 28.84 -6.02
N PRO A 238 -60.51 30.15 -6.24
CA PRO A 238 -59.20 30.61 -6.71
C PRO A 238 -58.17 30.52 -5.57
N HIS A 239 -56.97 30.03 -5.89
CA HIS A 239 -55.84 29.93 -4.96
C HIS A 239 -54.77 30.95 -5.31
N LEU A 240 -54.37 31.77 -4.34
CA LEU A 240 -53.32 32.79 -4.46
C LEU A 240 -52.20 32.47 -3.47
N VAL A 241 -50.96 32.37 -3.94
CA VAL A 241 -49.79 32.14 -3.09
C VAL A 241 -48.63 33.03 -3.52
N TRP A 242 -47.99 33.69 -2.55
CA TRP A 242 -46.77 34.45 -2.77
C TRP A 242 -45.57 33.52 -2.65
N GLN A 243 -44.80 33.37 -3.72
CA GLN A 243 -43.55 32.60 -3.71
C GLN A 243 -42.43 33.39 -3.02
N ASP A 244 -42.34 34.68 -3.35
CA ASP A 244 -41.43 35.63 -2.72
C ASP A 244 -42.07 37.04 -2.71
N ASP A 245 -41.26 38.08 -2.46
CA ASP A 245 -41.72 39.47 -2.41
C ASP A 245 -42.08 40.06 -3.79
N THR A 246 -41.86 39.31 -4.87
CA THR A 246 -42.04 39.70 -6.27
C THR A 246 -42.91 38.73 -7.09
N LEU A 247 -42.96 37.44 -6.75
CA LEU A 247 -43.69 36.41 -7.49
C LEU A 247 -45.02 36.01 -6.81
N LEU A 248 -46.13 36.20 -7.53
CA LEU A 248 -47.46 35.75 -7.16
C LEU A 248 -47.90 34.59 -8.08
N VAL A 249 -48.14 33.42 -7.48
CA VAL A 249 -48.70 32.23 -8.14
C VAL A 249 -50.22 32.25 -7.99
N ILE A 250 -50.93 31.99 -9.09
CA ILE A 250 -52.39 32.04 -9.21
C ILE A 250 -52.87 30.72 -9.81
N GLY A 251 -53.61 29.93 -9.05
CA GLY A 251 -54.37 28.78 -9.53
C GLY A 251 -55.86 29.12 -9.63
N TRP A 252 -56.49 28.89 -10.79
CA TRP A 252 -57.92 29.15 -10.98
C TRP A 252 -58.58 28.15 -11.93
N GLY A 253 -59.36 27.22 -11.38
CA GLY A 253 -60.00 26.18 -12.17
C GLY A 253 -58.94 25.21 -12.70
N THR A 254 -58.71 25.23 -14.00
CA THR A 254 -57.62 24.51 -14.67
C THR A 254 -56.47 25.41 -15.13
N SER A 255 -56.44 26.70 -14.77
CA SER A 255 -55.40 27.62 -15.24
C SER A 255 -54.43 28.01 -14.13
N VAL A 256 -53.14 27.90 -14.43
CA VAL A 256 -52.07 28.48 -13.61
C VAL A 256 -51.52 29.73 -14.29
N LYS A 257 -51.26 30.78 -13.51
CA LYS A 257 -50.52 31.98 -13.93
C LYS A 257 -49.53 32.39 -12.86
N ILE A 258 -48.33 32.81 -13.28
CA ILE A 258 -47.31 33.37 -12.38
C ILE A 258 -47.06 34.82 -12.80
N ALA A 259 -47.26 35.74 -11.86
CA ALA A 259 -47.10 37.18 -12.05
C ALA A 259 -45.85 37.68 -11.31
N SER A 260 -44.90 38.25 -12.06
CA SER A 260 -43.70 38.91 -11.52
C SER A 260 -43.94 40.40 -11.37
N ILE A 261 -43.67 40.92 -10.18
CA ILE A 261 -43.90 42.31 -9.79
C ILE A 261 -42.55 43.00 -9.64
N ARG A 262 -42.27 43.96 -10.51
CA ARG A 262 -40.97 44.63 -10.63
C ARG A 262 -41.11 46.11 -10.26
N THR A 263 -40.29 46.57 -9.31
CA THR A 263 -40.27 47.97 -8.88
C THR A 263 -39.44 48.80 -9.87
N ASN A 264 -40.08 49.64 -10.68
CA ASN A 264 -39.37 50.46 -11.66
C ASN A 264 -38.69 51.65 -10.97
N THR A 265 -37.43 51.48 -10.60
CA THR A 265 -36.53 52.59 -10.28
C THR A 265 -35.89 53.10 -11.58
N GLN A 266 -36.48 54.16 -12.15
CA GLN A 266 -35.82 54.92 -13.21
C GLN A 266 -34.56 55.62 -12.65
N ASN A 267 -33.44 54.90 -12.67
CA ASN A 267 -32.11 55.48 -12.51
C ASN A 267 -31.82 56.34 -13.75
N GLY A 268 -32.21 57.61 -13.66
CA GLY A 268 -32.03 58.59 -14.73
C GLY A 268 -30.56 58.70 -15.14
N ALA A 269 -30.26 58.27 -16.38
CA ALA A 269 -28.96 58.46 -16.97
C ALA A 269 -28.71 59.96 -17.22
N ASN A 270 -27.70 60.51 -16.55
CA ASN A 270 -26.99 61.77 -16.85
C ASN A 270 -27.80 62.89 -17.53
N GLY A 271 -28.56 63.66 -16.72
CA GLY A 271 -29.14 64.93 -17.14
C GLY A 271 -29.32 65.87 -15.96
N THR A 272 -28.57 66.98 -15.93
CA THR A 272 -28.61 67.97 -14.82
C THR A 272 -29.83 68.90 -14.91
N TYR A 273 -31.04 68.36 -14.68
CA TYR A 273 -32.22 69.17 -14.39
C TYR A 273 -33.13 68.53 -13.33
N SER A 274 -33.42 69.31 -12.29
CA SER A 274 -34.50 69.21 -11.29
C SER A 274 -35.23 67.86 -11.12
N ARG A 275 -34.91 67.13 -10.04
CA ARG A 275 -35.72 65.99 -9.58
C ARG A 275 -37.07 66.48 -9.02
N ILE A 276 -38.14 66.31 -9.79
CA ILE A 276 -39.46 66.05 -9.21
C ILE A 276 -39.49 64.56 -8.85
N PRO A 277 -39.89 64.16 -7.63
CA PRO A 277 -40.02 62.75 -7.29
C PRO A 277 -41.21 62.14 -8.01
N VAL A 278 -40.97 61.49 -9.15
CA VAL A 278 -41.95 60.64 -9.82
C VAL A 278 -42.00 59.32 -9.05
N SER A 279 -43.20 58.86 -8.67
CA SER A 279 -43.41 57.60 -7.96
C SER A 279 -42.80 56.43 -8.73
N SER A 280 -42.08 55.55 -8.02
CA SER A 280 -41.62 54.27 -8.55
C SER A 280 -42.84 53.38 -8.79
N MET A 281 -43.29 53.31 -10.04
CA MET A 281 -44.47 52.53 -10.41
C MET A 281 -44.08 51.05 -10.56
N ASN A 282 -44.79 50.16 -9.87
CA ASN A 282 -44.56 48.73 -9.99
C ASN A 282 -45.17 48.23 -11.30
N GLN A 283 -44.38 47.55 -12.13
CA GLN A 283 -44.85 46.84 -13.31
C GLN A 283 -45.17 45.39 -12.93
N VAL A 284 -46.19 44.80 -13.53
CA VAL A 284 -46.54 43.38 -13.36
C VAL A 284 -46.52 42.69 -14.72
N ASP A 285 -45.64 41.69 -14.85
CA ASP A 285 -45.48 40.86 -16.04
C ASP A 285 -45.95 39.43 -15.74
N ILE A 286 -46.73 38.81 -16.63
CA ILE A 286 -47.05 37.37 -16.51
C ILE A 286 -45.87 36.58 -17.08
N VAL A 287 -45.13 35.87 -16.23
CA VAL A 287 -43.91 35.13 -16.60
C VAL A 287 -44.17 33.68 -16.98
N ALA A 288 -45.27 33.10 -16.49
CA ALA A 288 -45.74 31.77 -16.89
C ALA A 288 -47.28 31.74 -16.92
N SER A 289 -47.86 30.95 -17.83
CA SER A 289 -49.31 30.79 -17.96
C SER A 289 -49.65 29.52 -18.74
N PHE A 290 -50.28 28.55 -18.08
CA PHE A 290 -50.64 27.27 -18.68
C PHE A 290 -52.03 26.78 -18.23
N GLN A 291 -52.47 25.65 -18.80
CA GLN A 291 -53.71 24.96 -18.43
C GLN A 291 -53.42 23.49 -18.12
N THR A 292 -54.04 22.98 -17.06
CA THR A 292 -54.00 21.60 -16.59
C THR A 292 -55.20 20.80 -17.12
N SER A 293 -55.08 19.47 -17.16
CA SER A 293 -56.21 18.56 -17.45
C SER A 293 -57.17 18.40 -16.25
N TYR A 294 -56.67 18.63 -15.04
CA TYR A 294 -57.34 18.47 -13.75
C TYR A 294 -57.68 19.82 -13.09
N TYR A 295 -58.58 19.79 -12.09
CA TYR A 295 -58.91 20.97 -11.30
C TYR A 295 -57.89 21.26 -10.18
N ILE A 296 -57.55 22.53 -9.99
CA ILE A 296 -56.59 22.99 -8.99
C ILE A 296 -57.32 23.25 -7.66
N SER A 297 -57.16 22.34 -6.71
CA SER A 297 -57.66 22.43 -5.32
C SER A 297 -56.67 23.05 -4.33
N GLY A 298 -55.47 23.38 -4.80
CA GLY A 298 -54.41 23.97 -4.02
C GLY A 298 -53.14 24.10 -4.86
N ILE A 299 -52.34 25.12 -4.59
CA ILE A 299 -51.09 25.36 -5.31
C ILE A 299 -50.06 25.99 -4.36
N ALA A 300 -48.81 25.55 -4.45
CA ALA A 300 -47.69 26.09 -3.68
C ALA A 300 -46.39 26.05 -4.51
N PRO A 301 -45.41 26.93 -4.25
CA PRO A 301 -44.10 26.84 -4.89
C PRO A 301 -43.31 25.62 -4.43
N PHE A 302 -42.47 25.06 -5.29
CA PHE A 302 -41.55 23.96 -5.01
C PHE A 302 -40.22 24.25 -5.72
N GLY A 303 -39.35 25.06 -5.09
CA GLY A 303 -38.12 25.55 -5.74
C GLY A 303 -38.45 26.34 -7.02
N ASP A 304 -37.92 25.89 -8.15
CA ASP A 304 -38.19 26.44 -9.49
C ASP A 304 -39.43 25.81 -10.19
N SER A 305 -40.19 24.98 -9.46
CA SER A 305 -41.42 24.28 -9.91
C SER A 305 -42.59 24.59 -8.96
N LEU A 306 -43.74 23.94 -9.16
CA LEU A 306 -44.96 24.11 -8.37
C LEU A 306 -45.48 22.75 -7.87
N VAL A 307 -45.90 22.69 -6.61
CA VAL A 307 -46.74 21.61 -6.08
C VAL A 307 -48.20 21.99 -6.29
N VAL A 308 -48.97 21.14 -6.97
CA VAL A 308 -50.38 21.34 -7.28
C VAL A 308 -51.19 20.19 -6.69
N LEU A 309 -52.18 20.53 -5.87
CA LEU A 309 -53.18 19.58 -5.39
C LEU A 309 -54.27 19.46 -6.47
N ALA A 310 -54.23 18.35 -7.20
CA ALA A 310 -55.08 18.06 -8.33
C ALA A 310 -56.34 17.29 -7.88
N TYR A 311 -57.49 17.76 -8.31
CA TYR A 311 -58.76 17.03 -8.23
C TYR A 311 -59.17 16.60 -9.63
N ILE A 312 -59.24 15.29 -9.86
CA ILE A 312 -59.73 14.73 -11.10
C ILE A 312 -61.24 14.45 -10.96
N PRO A 313 -62.10 15.10 -11.76
CA PRO A 313 -63.51 14.76 -11.78
C PRO A 313 -63.69 13.37 -12.42
N GLY A 314 -64.41 12.48 -11.75
CA GLY A 314 -64.80 11.20 -12.36
C GLY A 314 -65.70 11.40 -13.57
N GLU A 315 -65.64 10.45 -14.50
CA GLU A 315 -66.49 10.45 -15.68
C GLU A 315 -67.97 10.35 -15.28
N GLU A 316 -68.78 11.29 -15.75
CA GLU A 316 -70.24 11.23 -15.67
C GLU A 316 -70.75 10.42 -16.87
N ASP A 317 -71.27 9.22 -16.62
CA ASP A 317 -71.99 8.42 -17.63
C ASP A 317 -73.05 9.28 -18.34
N GLY A 318 -72.96 9.33 -19.66
CA GLY A 318 -73.79 10.20 -20.50
C GLY A 318 -75.30 9.94 -20.37
N GLU A 319 -76.06 11.03 -20.44
CA GLU A 319 -77.51 11.08 -20.67
C GLU A 319 -78.40 10.22 -19.75
N LYS A 320 -78.89 10.81 -18.64
CA LYS A 320 -80.20 10.46 -18.08
C LYS A 320 -81.10 11.68 -17.89
N ASP A 321 -82.24 11.62 -18.55
CA ASP A 321 -83.26 12.66 -18.65
C ASP A 321 -83.83 13.14 -17.31
N PHE A 322 -84.39 14.35 -17.35
CA PHE A 322 -85.14 15.00 -16.28
C PHE A 322 -86.42 14.24 -15.86
N SER A 323 -86.31 13.16 -15.08
CA SER A 323 -87.40 12.73 -14.19
C SER A 323 -86.97 11.80 -13.04
N SER A 324 -86.60 12.36 -11.88
CA SER A 324 -87.13 11.93 -10.57
C SER A 324 -86.58 12.77 -9.43
N SER A 325 -87.44 13.08 -8.46
CA SER A 325 -87.08 13.84 -7.26
C SER A 325 -86.47 12.94 -6.19
N LEU A 326 -85.19 12.60 -6.31
CA LEU A 326 -84.30 12.07 -5.26
C LEU A 326 -82.85 12.11 -5.81
N PRO A 327 -81.87 12.77 -5.16
CA PRO A 327 -80.50 12.75 -5.65
C PRO A 327 -79.91 11.33 -5.45
N SER A 328 -79.53 10.70 -6.56
CA SER A 328 -78.84 9.42 -6.56
C SER A 328 -77.50 9.54 -5.83
N ARG A 329 -77.31 8.75 -4.76
CA ARG A 329 -76.05 8.63 -4.04
C ARG A 329 -75.05 7.80 -4.85
N GLN A 330 -74.30 8.45 -5.73
CA GLN A 330 -73.02 7.96 -6.23
C GLN A 330 -72.22 9.13 -6.81
N GLY A 331 -70.91 9.09 -6.61
CA GLY A 331 -69.97 10.09 -7.12
C GLY A 331 -68.63 9.44 -7.28
N ASN A 332 -68.21 9.24 -8.53
CA ASN A 332 -66.97 8.55 -8.92
C ASN A 332 -65.74 9.44 -8.68
N ALA A 333 -65.60 10.07 -7.52
CA ALA A 333 -64.45 10.91 -7.23
C ALA A 333 -63.19 10.04 -7.16
N GLN A 334 -62.22 10.31 -8.05
CA GLN A 334 -60.90 9.71 -7.96
C GLN A 334 -60.15 10.25 -6.73
N ARG A 335 -59.08 9.58 -6.32
CA ARG A 335 -58.22 10.09 -5.26
C ARG A 335 -57.61 11.43 -5.70
N PRO A 336 -57.57 12.44 -4.82
CA PRO A 336 -56.85 13.67 -5.13
C PRO A 336 -55.36 13.33 -5.29
N GLU A 337 -54.71 13.98 -6.24
CA GLU A 337 -53.29 13.78 -6.51
C GLU A 337 -52.48 14.99 -6.10
N VAL A 338 -51.21 14.79 -5.82
CA VAL A 338 -50.22 15.87 -5.77
C VAL A 338 -49.33 15.74 -6.98
N ARG A 339 -49.33 16.76 -7.82
CA ARG A 339 -48.45 16.85 -9.00
C ARG A 339 -47.37 17.91 -8.77
N VAL A 340 -46.12 17.57 -9.07
CA VAL A 340 -45.01 18.53 -9.14
C VAL A 340 -44.84 18.92 -10.59
N VAL A 341 -45.03 20.20 -10.94
CA VAL A 341 -45.04 20.66 -12.35
C VAL A 341 -44.10 21.84 -12.58
N THR A 342 -43.46 21.88 -13.76
CA THR A 342 -42.65 23.02 -14.18
C THR A 342 -43.52 24.23 -14.56
N TRP A 343 -42.89 25.38 -14.77
CA TRP A 343 -43.59 26.56 -15.29
C TRP A 343 -44.07 26.43 -16.76
N ASN A 344 -43.67 25.36 -17.45
CA ASN A 344 -44.16 25.02 -18.79
C ASN A 344 -45.31 23.99 -18.78
N ASN A 345 -45.72 23.49 -17.60
CA ASN A 345 -46.62 22.34 -17.43
C ASN A 345 -45.99 20.99 -17.83
N ASP A 346 -44.68 20.82 -17.66
CA ASP A 346 -44.07 19.49 -17.68
C ASP A 346 -44.32 18.84 -16.30
N GLU A 347 -44.86 17.63 -16.25
CA GLU A 347 -45.11 16.90 -15.01
C GLU A 347 -43.81 16.18 -14.57
N LEU A 348 -43.39 16.40 -13.32
CA LEU A 348 -42.14 15.88 -12.75
C LEU A 348 -42.37 14.79 -11.69
N ALA A 349 -43.60 14.65 -11.20
CA ALA A 349 -44.09 13.59 -10.30
C ALA A 349 -45.60 13.73 -10.18
N THR A 350 -46.31 12.61 -10.07
CA THR A 350 -47.77 12.55 -9.89
C THR A 350 -48.11 11.47 -8.86
N ASP A 351 -48.51 11.89 -7.66
CA ASP A 351 -48.74 10.99 -6.52
C ASP A 351 -50.22 10.97 -6.09
N ALA A 352 -50.88 9.81 -6.17
CA ALA A 352 -52.26 9.65 -5.69
C ALA A 352 -52.34 9.58 -4.15
N LEU A 353 -53.04 10.52 -3.52
CA LEU A 353 -53.05 10.63 -2.06
C LEU A 353 -54.00 9.62 -1.37
N PRO A 354 -53.57 8.95 -0.29
CA PRO A 354 -54.40 8.04 0.51
C PRO A 354 -55.27 8.80 1.54
N VAL A 355 -56.01 9.83 1.11
CA VAL A 355 -56.88 10.65 1.99
C VAL A 355 -58.12 9.88 2.43
N LEU A 356 -58.47 9.92 3.72
CA LEU A 356 -59.67 9.24 4.24
C LEU A 356 -60.97 9.91 3.77
N GLY A 357 -61.87 9.13 3.15
CA GLY A 357 -63.21 9.57 2.75
C GLY A 357 -63.26 10.43 1.48
N PHE A 358 -62.22 10.34 0.63
CA PHE A 358 -62.10 11.10 -0.61
C PHE A 358 -63.32 10.96 -1.55
N GLU A 359 -64.01 9.82 -1.49
CA GLU A 359 -65.22 9.49 -2.25
C GLU A 359 -66.43 10.39 -1.91
N HIS A 360 -66.31 11.21 -0.86
CA HIS A 360 -67.37 12.11 -0.38
C HIS A 360 -67.02 13.59 -0.53
N TYR A 361 -65.82 13.92 -1.03
CA TYR A 361 -65.32 15.29 -1.10
C TYR A 361 -65.25 15.80 -2.53
N LYS A 362 -65.37 17.12 -2.68
CA LYS A 362 -65.25 17.83 -3.96
C LYS A 362 -63.98 18.67 -3.97
N ALA A 363 -63.61 19.15 -5.15
CA ALA A 363 -62.41 19.99 -5.36
C ALA A 363 -62.24 21.13 -4.34
N LYS A 364 -63.33 21.78 -3.90
CA LYS A 364 -63.31 22.87 -2.92
C LYS A 364 -63.18 22.45 -1.44
N ASP A 365 -63.37 21.17 -1.13
CA ASP A 365 -63.32 20.65 0.25
C ASP A 365 -61.89 20.27 0.65
N TYR A 366 -60.98 20.29 -0.33
CA TYR A 366 -59.54 20.16 -0.16
C TYR A 366 -58.86 21.53 -0.06
N SER A 367 -57.77 21.61 0.71
CA SER A 367 -56.88 22.77 0.70
C SER A 367 -55.42 22.38 0.85
N LEU A 368 -54.54 23.23 0.33
CA LEU A 368 -53.09 23.12 0.43
C LEU A 368 -52.54 24.37 1.13
N ALA A 369 -51.81 24.18 2.22
CA ALA A 369 -50.93 25.20 2.80
C ALA A 369 -49.48 24.72 2.78
N HIS A 370 -48.53 25.63 2.94
CA HIS A 370 -47.12 25.31 3.05
C HIS A 370 -46.48 26.12 4.19
N ALA A 371 -45.39 25.61 4.75
CA ALA A 371 -44.56 26.38 5.67
C ALA A 371 -43.95 27.62 4.95
N PRO A 372 -43.79 28.77 5.63
CA PRO A 372 -43.16 29.94 5.02
C PRO A 372 -41.70 29.63 4.64
N PHE A 373 -41.30 29.96 3.40
CA PHE A 373 -39.93 29.74 2.92
C PHE A 373 -38.93 30.61 3.69
N SER A 374 -38.20 29.99 4.62
CA SER A 374 -37.23 30.64 5.51
C SER A 374 -35.83 30.78 4.88
N GLY A 375 -35.76 31.42 3.71
CA GLY A 375 -34.48 31.86 3.13
C GLY A 375 -34.02 31.15 1.86
N SER A 376 -32.92 31.66 1.31
CA SER A 376 -32.42 31.36 -0.04
C SER A 376 -31.50 30.13 -0.07
N SER A 377 -32.09 28.93 -0.03
CA SER A 377 -31.33 27.67 0.11
C SER A 377 -31.61 26.60 -0.97
N TYR A 378 -32.20 26.94 -2.13
CA TYR A 378 -32.34 26.01 -3.27
C TYR A 378 -31.18 26.18 -4.29
N ALA A 379 -29.95 26.02 -3.82
CA ALA A 379 -28.76 26.20 -4.63
C ALA A 379 -28.37 24.89 -5.33
N GLY A 380 -28.71 24.75 -6.61
CA GLY A 380 -28.31 23.59 -7.42
C GLY A 380 -29.24 22.37 -7.31
N GLY A 381 -30.52 22.57 -7.02
CA GLY A 381 -31.54 21.51 -7.07
C GLY A 381 -31.83 20.82 -5.73
N GLN A 382 -31.09 21.13 -4.67
CA GLN A 382 -31.25 20.55 -3.33
C GLN A 382 -31.51 21.63 -2.28
N TRP A 383 -32.31 21.30 -1.28
CA TRP A 383 -32.54 22.12 -0.08
C TRP A 383 -31.43 21.90 0.94
N ALA A 384 -31.13 22.92 1.75
CA ALA A 384 -30.31 22.71 2.94
C ALA A 384 -31.09 21.87 3.97
N ALA A 385 -30.39 20.98 4.69
CA ALA A 385 -31.03 20.06 5.64
C ALA A 385 -31.78 20.82 6.76
N GLY A 386 -33.08 20.62 6.86
CA GLY A 386 -33.97 21.33 7.78
C GLY A 386 -34.63 22.61 7.22
N ASP A 387 -34.26 23.05 6.01
CA ASP A 387 -34.94 24.11 5.25
C ASP A 387 -35.97 23.52 4.25
N GLU A 388 -36.29 22.21 4.31
CA GLU A 388 -37.18 21.58 3.32
C GLU A 388 -38.63 22.11 3.45
N PRO A 389 -39.29 22.49 2.34
CA PRO A 389 -40.67 22.96 2.39
C PRO A 389 -41.63 21.85 2.80
N LEU A 390 -42.43 22.12 3.83
CA LEU A 390 -43.50 21.25 4.31
C LEU A 390 -44.83 21.68 3.69
N TYR A 391 -45.54 20.75 3.05
CA TYR A 391 -46.87 20.97 2.50
C TYR A 391 -47.92 20.26 3.34
N TYR A 392 -49.02 20.93 3.64
CA TYR A 392 -50.12 20.42 4.44
C TYR A 392 -51.37 20.35 3.56
N ILE A 393 -51.72 19.13 3.17
CA ILE A 393 -52.93 18.82 2.43
C ILE A 393 -54.02 18.49 3.45
N VAL A 394 -55.09 19.28 3.44
CA VAL A 394 -56.20 19.14 4.38
C VAL A 394 -57.47 18.75 3.62
N SER A 395 -58.16 17.75 4.16
CA SER A 395 -59.54 17.41 3.81
C SER A 395 -60.42 17.56 5.06
N PRO A 396 -61.76 17.44 4.95
CA PRO A 396 -62.66 17.62 6.10
C PRO A 396 -62.37 16.70 7.29
N LYS A 397 -61.73 15.54 7.08
CA LYS A 397 -61.47 14.52 8.11
C LYS A 397 -60.02 14.04 8.23
N ASP A 398 -59.10 14.59 7.43
CA ASP A 398 -57.72 14.12 7.38
C ASP A 398 -56.74 15.28 7.09
N VAL A 399 -55.51 15.15 7.57
CA VAL A 399 -54.42 16.09 7.30
C VAL A 399 -53.18 15.28 6.93
N VAL A 400 -52.74 15.42 5.69
CA VAL A 400 -51.56 14.74 5.14
C VAL A 400 -50.45 15.76 4.94
N ILE A 401 -49.27 15.46 5.49
CA ILE A 401 -48.05 16.22 5.29
C ILE A 401 -47.30 15.62 4.11
N ALA A 402 -47.00 16.41 3.09
CA ALA A 402 -46.07 16.05 2.03
C ALA A 402 -44.75 16.79 2.23
N LYS A 403 -43.64 16.10 1.98
CA LYS A 403 -42.27 16.64 2.08
C LYS A 403 -41.44 16.17 0.88
N PRO A 404 -40.43 16.93 0.42
CA PRO A 404 -39.41 16.38 -0.47
C PRO A 404 -38.81 15.09 0.11
N ARG A 405 -38.45 14.15 -0.76
CA ARG A 405 -37.55 13.06 -0.37
C ARG A 405 -36.15 13.60 -0.07
N ASP A 406 -35.53 13.04 0.95
CA ASP A 406 -34.13 13.27 1.30
C ASP A 406 -33.24 12.13 0.75
N ALA A 407 -31.93 12.26 0.93
CA ALA A 407 -30.97 11.29 0.41
C ALA A 407 -31.11 9.89 1.05
N GLU A 408 -31.66 9.79 2.26
CA GLU A 408 -31.87 8.51 2.94
C GLU A 408 -33.10 7.80 2.38
N ASP A 409 -34.16 8.56 2.05
CA ASP A 409 -35.30 8.03 1.30
C ASP A 409 -34.90 7.50 -0.08
N HIS A 410 -33.98 8.19 -0.77
CA HIS A 410 -33.42 7.77 -2.07
C HIS A 410 -32.66 6.44 -1.93
N ILE A 411 -31.72 6.34 -0.98
CA ILE A 411 -31.02 5.08 -0.69
C ILE A 411 -32.01 3.96 -0.32
N SER A 412 -33.03 4.26 0.48
CA SER A 412 -34.05 3.29 0.87
C SER A 412 -34.88 2.80 -0.32
N TRP A 413 -35.21 3.68 -1.26
CA TRP A 413 -35.91 3.35 -2.50
C TRP A 413 -35.04 2.48 -3.42
N LEU A 414 -33.78 2.86 -3.64
CA LEU A 414 -32.82 2.05 -4.40
C LEU A 414 -32.63 0.63 -3.82
N LEU A 415 -32.59 0.50 -2.49
CA LEU A 415 -32.51 -0.79 -1.81
C LEU A 415 -33.80 -1.63 -1.95
N GLN A 416 -34.97 -1.01 -2.06
CA GLN A 416 -36.24 -1.71 -2.26
C GLN A 416 -36.35 -2.31 -3.67
N HIS A 417 -35.83 -1.61 -4.67
CA HIS A 417 -35.81 -2.05 -6.08
C HIS A 417 -34.59 -2.93 -6.42
N GLY A 418 -33.84 -3.39 -5.42
CA GLY A 418 -32.66 -4.25 -5.62
C GLY A 418 -31.44 -3.56 -6.24
N TRP A 419 -31.46 -2.23 -6.44
CA TRP A 419 -30.39 -1.45 -7.07
C TRP A 419 -29.26 -1.13 -6.09
N HIS A 420 -28.72 -2.18 -5.46
CA HIS A 420 -27.72 -2.12 -4.39
C HIS A 420 -26.43 -1.36 -4.78
N GLU A 421 -25.98 -1.47 -6.04
CA GLU A 421 -24.83 -0.71 -6.52
C GLU A 421 -25.09 0.80 -6.58
N LYS A 422 -26.27 1.21 -7.09
CA LYS A 422 -26.69 2.62 -7.10
C LYS A 422 -26.80 3.14 -5.66
N ALA A 423 -27.37 2.35 -4.75
CA ALA A 423 -27.48 2.70 -3.33
C ALA A 423 -26.11 2.90 -2.66
N LEU A 424 -25.15 2.01 -2.94
CA LEU A 424 -23.78 2.15 -2.45
C LEU A 424 -23.09 3.40 -3.03
N ALA A 425 -23.26 3.66 -4.33
CA ALA A 425 -22.69 4.83 -4.98
C ALA A 425 -23.23 6.16 -4.40
N ALA A 426 -24.53 6.22 -4.08
CA ALA A 426 -25.14 7.37 -3.41
C ALA A 426 -24.50 7.64 -2.03
N VAL A 427 -24.38 6.60 -1.18
CA VAL A 427 -23.70 6.73 0.12
C VAL A 427 -22.24 7.15 -0.04
N GLU A 428 -21.51 6.60 -1.01
CA GLU A 428 -20.10 6.95 -1.25
C GLU A 428 -19.91 8.36 -1.82
N ALA A 429 -20.90 8.90 -2.53
CA ALA A 429 -20.96 10.31 -2.93
C ALA A 429 -21.26 11.28 -1.78
N GLY A 430 -21.50 10.77 -0.56
CA GLY A 430 -21.86 11.56 0.62
C GLY A 430 -23.34 11.94 0.68
N GLN A 431 -24.19 11.31 -0.13
CA GLN A 431 -25.64 11.51 -0.11
C GLN A 431 -26.26 10.66 1.01
N GLY A 432 -26.04 11.01 2.28
CA GLY A 432 -26.66 10.34 3.43
C GLY A 432 -25.74 10.21 4.64
N ARG A 433 -26.28 9.65 5.74
CA ARG A 433 -25.51 9.34 6.96
C ARG A 433 -24.49 8.23 6.73
N SER A 434 -23.31 8.39 7.34
CA SER A 434 -22.21 7.40 7.27
C SER A 434 -22.59 6.00 7.74
N GLU A 435 -23.55 5.93 8.67
CA GLU A 435 -24.10 4.73 9.29
C GLU A 435 -24.93 3.89 8.31
N LEU A 436 -25.46 4.48 7.23
CA LEU A 436 -26.20 3.76 6.19
C LEU A 436 -25.31 2.83 5.37
N LEU A 437 -23.98 3.07 5.36
CA LEU A 437 -23.06 2.21 4.60
C LEU A 437 -23.00 0.78 5.14
N ASP A 438 -23.12 0.60 6.45
CA ASP A 438 -23.15 -0.72 7.07
C ASP A 438 -24.45 -1.46 6.73
N GLU A 439 -25.58 -0.75 6.62
CA GLU A 439 -26.87 -1.34 6.22
C GLU A 439 -26.91 -1.68 4.73
N VAL A 440 -26.57 -0.71 3.85
CA VAL A 440 -26.47 -0.92 2.39
C VAL A 440 -25.49 -2.05 2.09
N GLY A 441 -24.33 -2.04 2.76
CA GLY A 441 -23.30 -3.07 2.60
C GLY A 441 -23.77 -4.45 3.06
N SER A 442 -24.50 -4.56 4.17
CA SER A 442 -25.07 -5.85 4.59
C SER A 442 -26.09 -6.35 3.58
N ARG A 443 -27.09 -5.53 3.21
CA ARG A 443 -28.15 -5.94 2.27
C ARG A 443 -27.59 -6.35 0.91
N TYR A 444 -26.59 -5.63 0.38
CA TYR A 444 -25.95 -5.97 -0.89
C TYR A 444 -25.19 -7.31 -0.81
N LEU A 445 -24.44 -7.56 0.28
CA LEU A 445 -23.79 -8.85 0.50
C LEU A 445 -24.83 -9.98 0.67
N ASP A 446 -25.89 -9.77 1.45
CA ASP A 446 -26.98 -10.73 1.64
C ASP A 446 -27.64 -11.08 0.29
N HIS A 447 -27.92 -10.10 -0.57
CA HIS A 447 -28.45 -10.29 -1.92
C HIS A 447 -27.49 -11.11 -2.82
N LEU A 448 -26.20 -10.76 -2.88
CA LEU A 448 -25.20 -11.52 -3.64
C LEU A 448 -25.04 -12.97 -3.14
N ILE A 449 -25.21 -13.21 -1.84
CA ILE A 449 -25.24 -14.56 -1.26
C ILE A 449 -26.48 -15.35 -1.72
N VAL A 450 -27.66 -14.72 -1.75
CA VAL A 450 -28.92 -15.32 -2.25
C VAL A 450 -28.79 -15.69 -3.73
N GLU A 451 -28.21 -14.81 -4.54
CA GLU A 451 -27.89 -15.06 -5.97
C GLU A 451 -26.72 -16.02 -6.19
N ARG A 452 -26.09 -16.53 -5.12
CA ARG A 452 -24.93 -17.45 -5.15
C ARG A 452 -23.66 -16.86 -5.78
N LYS A 453 -23.55 -15.54 -5.89
CA LYS A 453 -22.40 -14.78 -6.40
C LYS A 453 -21.30 -14.64 -5.32
N TYR A 454 -20.85 -15.77 -4.75
CA TYR A 454 -19.96 -15.81 -3.59
C TYR A 454 -18.60 -15.10 -3.80
N ALA A 455 -18.04 -15.17 -5.02
CA ALA A 455 -16.76 -14.53 -5.34
C ALA A 455 -16.86 -13.00 -5.39
N GLU A 456 -17.96 -12.48 -5.92
CA GLU A 456 -18.26 -11.05 -5.98
C GLU A 456 -18.47 -10.49 -4.56
N ALA A 457 -19.34 -11.14 -3.77
CA ALA A 457 -19.56 -10.82 -2.36
C ALA A 457 -18.24 -10.79 -1.56
N ALA A 458 -17.39 -11.80 -1.71
CA ALA A 458 -16.09 -11.86 -1.05
C ALA A 458 -15.17 -10.70 -1.45
N SER A 459 -15.14 -10.32 -2.73
CA SER A 459 -14.33 -9.20 -3.24
C SER A 459 -14.79 -7.83 -2.73
N LEU A 460 -16.08 -7.70 -2.39
CA LEU A 460 -16.69 -6.46 -1.87
C LEU A 460 -16.54 -6.33 -0.34
N CYS A 461 -16.34 -7.41 0.39
CA CYS A 461 -16.14 -7.40 1.85
C CYS A 461 -15.09 -6.35 2.34
N PRO A 462 -13.89 -6.21 1.73
CA PRO A 462 -12.95 -5.14 2.06
C PRO A 462 -13.52 -3.72 1.93
N LYS A 463 -14.34 -3.47 0.91
CA LYS A 463 -14.93 -2.15 0.62
C LYS A 463 -16.07 -1.82 1.58
N LEU A 464 -16.89 -2.82 1.91
CA LEU A 464 -18.13 -2.67 2.67
C LEU A 464 -17.91 -2.80 4.18
N LEU A 465 -17.16 -3.81 4.64
CA LEU A 465 -16.97 -4.11 6.07
C LEU A 465 -15.88 -3.24 6.71
N ARG A 466 -14.95 -2.73 5.90
CA ARG A 466 -13.93 -1.72 6.28
C ARG A 466 -13.24 -2.08 7.59
N GLY A 467 -13.23 -1.16 8.56
CA GLY A 467 -12.62 -1.30 9.90
C GLY A 467 -13.45 -2.10 10.92
N SER A 468 -14.61 -2.65 10.55
CA SER A 468 -15.55 -3.25 11.50
C SER A 468 -15.22 -4.73 11.77
N ALA A 469 -14.43 -5.00 12.81
CA ALA A 469 -14.04 -6.35 13.21
C ALA A 469 -15.24 -7.28 13.43
N SER A 470 -16.31 -6.77 14.07
CA SER A 470 -17.52 -7.56 14.34
C SER A 470 -18.35 -7.86 13.10
N ALA A 471 -18.29 -7.00 12.06
CA ALA A 471 -18.93 -7.28 10.78
C ALA A 471 -18.13 -8.33 9.99
N TRP A 472 -16.80 -8.19 9.94
CA TRP A 472 -15.91 -9.21 9.37
C TRP A 472 -16.10 -10.59 9.98
N GLU A 473 -16.10 -10.70 11.31
CA GLU A 473 -16.32 -11.97 12.00
C GLU A 473 -17.68 -12.60 11.65
N ARG A 474 -18.76 -11.78 11.61
CA ARG A 474 -20.10 -12.26 11.20
C ARG A 474 -20.07 -12.87 9.80
N TRP A 475 -19.45 -12.18 8.85
CA TRP A 475 -19.34 -12.65 7.46
C TRP A 475 -18.43 -13.87 7.32
N VAL A 476 -17.32 -13.95 8.06
CA VAL A 476 -16.48 -15.17 8.14
C VAL A 476 -17.31 -16.37 8.60
N PHE A 477 -18.09 -16.26 9.68
CA PHE A 477 -18.95 -17.36 10.14
C PHE A 477 -20.11 -17.66 9.18
N HIS A 478 -20.64 -16.65 8.47
CA HIS A 478 -21.69 -16.86 7.46
C HIS A 478 -21.16 -17.63 6.24
N PHE A 479 -20.03 -17.21 5.66
CA PHE A 479 -19.36 -17.94 4.59
C PHE A 479 -18.89 -19.34 5.03
N ALA A 480 -18.54 -19.54 6.31
CA ALA A 480 -18.24 -20.85 6.88
C ALA A 480 -19.48 -21.76 6.86
N HIS A 481 -20.65 -21.26 7.28
CA HIS A 481 -21.90 -22.01 7.27
C HIS A 481 -22.32 -22.45 5.85
N LEU A 482 -22.11 -21.57 4.86
CA LEU A 482 -22.35 -21.84 3.44
C LEU A 482 -21.29 -22.75 2.79
N ARG A 483 -20.21 -23.11 3.50
CA ARG A 483 -19.02 -23.81 2.98
C ARG A 483 -18.27 -23.09 1.85
N GLN A 484 -18.45 -21.76 1.75
CA GLN A 484 -17.82 -20.91 0.73
C GLN A 484 -16.66 -20.06 1.30
N LEU A 485 -16.29 -20.27 2.57
CA LEU A 485 -15.19 -19.56 3.24
C LEU A 485 -13.85 -19.52 2.47
N PRO A 486 -13.41 -20.57 1.74
CA PRO A 486 -12.21 -20.50 0.90
C PRO A 486 -12.14 -19.30 -0.05
N VAL A 487 -13.29 -18.84 -0.56
CA VAL A 487 -13.41 -17.70 -1.47
C VAL A 487 -13.15 -16.36 -0.76
N LEU A 488 -13.46 -16.28 0.54
CA LEU A 488 -13.28 -15.09 1.36
C LEU A 488 -11.86 -14.97 1.96
N VAL A 489 -11.15 -16.09 2.19
CA VAL A 489 -9.83 -16.09 2.87
C VAL A 489 -8.82 -15.08 2.30
N PRO A 490 -8.65 -14.90 0.97
CA PRO A 490 -7.72 -13.92 0.41
C PRO A 490 -7.99 -12.47 0.80
N TYR A 491 -9.21 -12.17 1.25
CA TYR A 491 -9.67 -10.82 1.60
C TYR A 491 -9.71 -10.56 3.11
N ILE A 492 -9.53 -11.59 3.96
CA ILE A 492 -9.65 -11.45 5.42
C ILE A 492 -8.50 -10.55 5.95
N PRO A 493 -8.82 -9.48 6.71
CA PRO A 493 -7.82 -8.55 7.21
C PRO A 493 -7.01 -9.15 8.37
N THR A 494 -5.70 -8.86 8.41
CA THR A 494 -4.76 -9.36 9.44
C THR A 494 -4.41 -8.32 10.52
N GLU A 495 -4.64 -7.03 10.27
CA GLU A 495 -4.27 -5.93 11.18
C GLU A 495 -5.37 -4.90 11.42
N ASN A 496 -5.96 -4.35 10.35
CA ASN A 496 -6.90 -3.22 10.42
C ASN A 496 -8.19 -3.56 9.65
N PRO A 497 -9.17 -4.24 10.29
CA PRO A 497 -9.17 -4.71 11.68
C PRO A 497 -8.53 -6.09 11.85
N ARG A 498 -7.86 -6.33 13.00
CA ARG A 498 -7.52 -7.67 13.46
C ARG A 498 -8.76 -8.31 14.07
N LEU A 499 -9.08 -9.52 13.63
CA LEU A 499 -10.21 -10.31 14.12
C LEU A 499 -9.80 -11.14 15.35
N ARG A 500 -10.76 -11.80 16.00
CA ARG A 500 -10.45 -12.84 16.99
C ARG A 500 -9.79 -14.04 16.33
N ASP A 501 -8.85 -14.65 17.05
CA ASP A 501 -8.06 -15.81 16.64
C ASP A 501 -8.93 -16.94 16.04
N THR A 502 -10.12 -17.16 16.61
CA THR A 502 -11.10 -18.15 16.12
C THR A 502 -11.61 -17.93 14.70
N ALA A 503 -11.64 -16.70 14.19
CA ALA A 503 -12.05 -16.41 12.81
C ALA A 503 -10.99 -16.88 11.81
N TYR A 504 -9.71 -16.67 12.14
CA TYR A 504 -8.58 -17.16 11.35
C TYR A 504 -8.44 -18.68 11.43
N GLU A 505 -8.63 -19.27 12.62
CA GLU A 505 -8.63 -20.73 12.83
C GLU A 505 -9.69 -21.42 11.95
N VAL A 506 -10.93 -20.90 11.93
CA VAL A 506 -12.01 -21.45 11.10
C VAL A 506 -11.72 -21.31 9.60
N ALA A 507 -11.08 -20.21 9.18
CA ALA A 507 -10.64 -20.02 7.79
C ALA A 507 -9.57 -21.05 7.37
N LEU A 508 -8.56 -21.29 8.20
CA LEU A 508 -7.51 -22.27 7.93
C LEU A 508 -8.07 -23.71 7.92
N VAL A 509 -8.95 -24.06 8.87
CA VAL A 509 -9.61 -25.37 8.91
C VAL A 509 -10.51 -25.61 7.68
N ALA A 510 -11.19 -24.56 7.18
CA ALA A 510 -11.99 -24.68 5.96
C ALA A 510 -11.14 -25.01 4.72
N LEU A 511 -9.96 -24.39 4.57
CA LEU A 511 -9.02 -24.71 3.49
C LEU A 511 -8.43 -26.12 3.65
N ALA A 512 -8.18 -26.57 4.88
CA ALA A 512 -7.65 -27.90 5.20
C ALA A 512 -8.65 -29.07 5.00
N THR A 513 -9.92 -28.77 4.72
CA THR A 513 -10.99 -29.78 4.59
C THR A 513 -11.10 -30.36 3.16
N ASN A 514 -10.61 -29.64 2.14
CA ASN A 514 -10.75 -30.04 0.74
C ASN A 514 -9.39 -30.01 0.01
N PRO A 515 -8.93 -31.14 -0.59
CA PRO A 515 -7.67 -31.22 -1.33
C PRO A 515 -7.44 -30.15 -2.40
N SER A 516 -8.49 -29.58 -2.98
CA SER A 516 -8.34 -28.48 -3.96
C SER A 516 -7.74 -27.21 -3.36
N PHE A 517 -7.90 -26.96 -2.05
CA PHE A 517 -7.47 -25.74 -1.37
C PHE A 517 -6.18 -25.87 -0.55
N HIS A 518 -5.47 -27.00 -0.66
CA HIS A 518 -4.27 -27.24 0.15
C HIS A 518 -3.08 -26.35 -0.25
N LYS A 519 -3.02 -25.86 -1.49
CA LYS A 519 -1.99 -24.89 -1.92
C LYS A 519 -2.28 -23.50 -1.36
N GLU A 520 -3.55 -23.12 -1.37
CA GLU A 520 -4.08 -21.88 -0.80
C GLU A 520 -3.79 -21.88 0.71
N LEU A 521 -4.11 -22.96 1.44
CA LEU A 521 -3.76 -23.14 2.85
C LEU A 521 -2.28 -22.88 3.12
N LEU A 522 -1.39 -23.54 2.37
CA LEU A 522 0.05 -23.36 2.51
C LEU A 522 0.47 -21.90 2.29
N SER A 523 -0.08 -21.24 1.26
CA SER A 523 0.18 -19.83 1.00
C SER A 523 -0.37 -18.90 2.09
N THR A 524 -1.53 -19.24 2.69
CA THR A 524 -2.15 -18.49 3.79
C THR A 524 -1.32 -18.62 5.07
N VAL A 525 -0.93 -19.84 5.46
CA VAL A 525 -0.08 -20.11 6.64
C VAL A 525 1.27 -19.37 6.54
N LYS A 526 1.85 -19.29 5.33
CA LYS A 526 3.11 -18.57 5.08
C LYS A 526 2.99 -17.04 5.02
N SER A 527 1.80 -16.50 4.75
CA SER A 527 1.58 -15.06 4.56
C SER A 527 0.93 -14.38 5.77
N TRP A 528 0.10 -15.09 6.54
CA TRP A 528 -0.53 -14.57 7.75
C TRP A 528 0.47 -14.53 8.91
N PRO A 529 0.58 -13.41 9.65
CA PRO A 529 1.41 -13.35 10.84
C PRO A 529 0.99 -14.40 11.88
N SER A 530 1.91 -15.26 12.30
CA SER A 530 1.65 -16.38 13.22
C SER A 530 1.13 -15.98 14.61
N THR A 531 1.10 -14.68 14.93
CA THR A 531 0.57 -14.12 16.18
C THR A 531 -0.94 -13.79 16.13
N ILE A 532 -1.62 -14.03 15.00
CA ILE A 532 -3.07 -13.74 14.84
C ILE A 532 -3.98 -14.96 15.02
N TYR A 533 -3.44 -16.17 15.13
CA TYR A 533 -4.22 -17.41 15.30
C TYR A 533 -3.46 -18.41 16.18
N SER A 534 -4.17 -19.35 16.83
CA SER A 534 -3.53 -20.50 17.47
C SER A 534 -3.30 -21.61 16.45
N ALA A 535 -2.11 -22.22 16.43
CA ALA A 535 -1.82 -23.32 15.52
C ALA A 535 -2.51 -24.63 15.96
N LEU A 536 -2.68 -24.85 17.27
CA LEU A 536 -3.19 -26.12 17.83
C LEU A 536 -4.57 -26.57 17.29
N PRO A 537 -5.60 -25.71 17.15
CA PRO A 537 -6.89 -26.12 16.58
C PRO A 537 -6.77 -26.55 15.11
N VAL A 538 -5.92 -25.88 14.33
CA VAL A 538 -5.68 -26.18 12.91
C VAL A 538 -4.90 -27.50 12.78
N ILE A 539 -3.83 -27.68 13.58
CA ILE A 539 -3.08 -28.94 13.68
C ILE A 539 -4.02 -30.10 14.02
N SER A 540 -4.90 -29.92 15.02
CA SER A 540 -5.84 -30.96 15.47
C SER A 540 -6.85 -31.37 14.40
N ALA A 541 -7.16 -30.49 13.43
CA ALA A 541 -8.02 -30.80 12.29
C ALA A 541 -7.27 -31.49 11.13
N ILE A 542 -5.95 -31.31 11.03
CA ILE A 542 -5.11 -31.86 9.97
C ILE A 542 -4.46 -33.20 10.37
N GLU A 543 -4.01 -33.36 11.63
CA GLU A 543 -3.34 -34.57 12.13
C GLU A 543 -4.10 -35.88 11.79
N PRO A 544 -5.44 -35.98 11.91
CA PRO A 544 -6.18 -37.20 11.54
C PRO A 544 -6.05 -37.60 10.07
N GLN A 545 -5.67 -36.67 9.19
CA GLN A 545 -5.52 -36.91 7.75
C GLN A 545 -4.14 -37.45 7.36
N LEU A 546 -3.15 -37.51 8.27
CA LEU A 546 -1.77 -37.92 7.95
C LEU A 546 -1.63 -39.26 7.23
N ASN A 547 -2.57 -40.18 7.44
CA ASN A 547 -2.57 -41.53 6.85
C ASN A 547 -3.69 -41.74 5.80
N THR A 548 -4.40 -40.69 5.37
CA THR A 548 -5.48 -40.78 4.38
C THR A 548 -5.03 -40.31 3.00
N SER A 549 -5.73 -40.76 1.95
CA SER A 549 -5.48 -40.34 0.56
C SER A 549 -5.71 -38.84 0.28
N SER A 550 -6.28 -38.10 1.24
CA SER A 550 -6.41 -36.63 1.18
C SER A 550 -5.09 -35.90 1.47
N MET A 551 -4.07 -36.55 2.03
CA MET A 551 -2.82 -35.90 2.46
C MET A 551 -1.89 -35.59 1.28
N THR A 552 -2.14 -34.45 0.63
CA THR A 552 -1.27 -33.89 -0.41
C THR A 552 0.01 -33.31 0.19
N ASP A 553 1.07 -33.19 -0.61
CA ASP A 553 2.35 -32.65 -0.16
C ASP A 553 2.24 -31.18 0.29
N ALA A 554 1.34 -30.39 -0.29
CA ALA A 554 1.03 -29.03 0.16
C ALA A 554 0.40 -29.00 1.57
N LEU A 555 -0.44 -29.98 1.91
CA LEU A 555 -1.01 -30.11 3.27
C LEU A 555 0.04 -30.59 4.28
N LYS A 556 0.93 -31.51 3.89
CA LYS A 556 2.08 -31.91 4.72
C LYS A 556 2.99 -30.71 5.02
N GLU A 557 3.25 -29.87 4.01
CA GLU A 557 4.07 -28.67 4.17
C GLU A 557 3.37 -27.64 5.06
N ALA A 558 2.07 -27.40 4.86
CA ALA A 558 1.29 -26.50 5.72
C ALA A 558 1.26 -26.98 7.19
N LEU A 559 1.14 -28.30 7.42
CA LEU A 559 1.23 -28.91 8.75
C LEU A 559 2.63 -28.75 9.36
N ALA A 560 3.70 -28.89 8.56
CA ALA A 560 5.06 -28.66 9.02
C ALA A 560 5.29 -27.21 9.46
N GLU A 561 4.83 -26.22 8.68
CA GLU A 561 4.88 -24.80 9.05
C GLU A 561 4.07 -24.51 10.32
N LEU A 562 2.88 -25.11 10.47
CA LEU A 562 2.07 -25.00 11.69
C LEU A 562 2.80 -25.60 12.92
N TYR A 563 3.50 -26.73 12.78
CA TYR A 563 4.34 -27.26 13.86
C TYR A 563 5.53 -26.36 14.19
N VAL A 564 6.13 -25.66 13.21
CA VAL A 564 7.16 -24.64 13.49
C VAL A 564 6.59 -23.48 14.31
N ILE A 565 5.37 -23.03 13.99
CA ILE A 565 4.67 -21.97 14.74
C ILE A 565 4.36 -22.40 16.18
N ASP A 566 3.92 -23.65 16.37
CA ASP A 566 3.62 -24.21 17.71
C ASP A 566 4.87 -24.61 18.52
N GLY A 567 6.05 -24.64 17.89
CA GLY A 567 7.31 -25.04 18.50
C GLY A 567 7.58 -26.56 18.53
N GLN A 568 6.77 -27.36 17.83
CA GLN A 568 6.95 -28.82 17.68
C GLN A 568 7.96 -29.15 16.57
N TYR A 569 9.19 -28.66 16.71
CA TYR A 569 10.21 -28.68 15.65
C TYR A 569 10.60 -30.09 15.16
N GLU A 570 10.58 -31.12 16.02
CA GLU A 570 10.83 -32.51 15.63
C GLU A 570 9.81 -33.05 14.62
N LYS A 571 8.52 -32.77 14.85
CA LYS A 571 7.44 -33.17 13.91
C LYS A 571 7.53 -32.40 12.60
N ALA A 572 7.84 -31.10 12.67
CA ALA A 572 8.09 -30.28 11.47
C ALA A 572 9.25 -30.83 10.64
N PHE A 573 10.38 -31.16 11.28
CA PHE A 573 11.54 -31.78 10.65
C PHE A 573 11.19 -33.11 9.97
N SER A 574 10.43 -33.99 10.64
CA SER A 574 10.05 -35.28 10.06
C SER A 574 9.27 -35.12 8.74
N LEU A 575 8.34 -34.15 8.69
CA LEU A 575 7.59 -33.82 7.49
C LEU A 575 8.46 -33.13 6.42
N TYR A 576 9.34 -32.19 6.79
CA TYR A 576 10.28 -31.57 5.83
C TYR A 576 11.26 -32.57 5.22
N ALA A 577 11.68 -33.59 5.98
CA ALA A 577 12.53 -34.67 5.48
C ALA A 577 11.79 -35.56 4.48
N ASP A 578 10.54 -35.91 4.76
CA ASP A 578 9.73 -36.71 3.83
C ASP A 578 9.29 -35.91 2.59
N LEU A 579 9.26 -34.58 2.67
CA LEU A 579 9.03 -33.65 1.54
C LEU A 579 10.31 -33.26 0.78
N MET A 580 11.49 -33.74 1.19
CA MET A 580 12.79 -33.40 0.58
C MET A 580 13.01 -31.89 0.41
N LYS A 581 12.77 -31.09 1.46
CA LYS A 581 12.95 -29.63 1.42
C LYS A 581 14.44 -29.24 1.59
N PRO A 582 15.05 -28.47 0.66
CA PRO A 582 16.50 -28.22 0.66
C PRO A 582 17.01 -27.49 1.90
N ASP A 583 16.19 -26.59 2.46
CA ASP A 583 16.54 -25.76 3.62
C ASP A 583 16.55 -26.52 4.97
N ILE A 584 16.29 -27.84 4.95
CA ILE A 584 16.17 -28.65 6.16
C ILE A 584 17.46 -28.68 6.99
N PHE A 585 18.63 -28.60 6.36
CA PHE A 585 19.91 -28.58 7.07
C PHE A 585 20.06 -27.31 7.94
N ASP A 586 19.69 -26.16 7.40
CA ASP A 586 19.68 -24.89 8.13
C ASP A 586 18.61 -24.90 9.23
N PHE A 587 17.51 -25.63 9.03
CA PHE A 587 16.49 -25.87 10.07
C PHE A 587 17.01 -26.75 11.22
N ILE A 588 17.75 -27.83 10.94
CA ILE A 588 18.38 -28.68 11.96
C ILE A 588 19.35 -27.86 12.82
N GLU A 589 20.27 -27.12 12.18
CA GLU A 589 21.27 -26.29 12.86
C GLU A 589 20.63 -25.20 13.75
N LYS A 590 19.54 -24.59 13.28
CA LYS A 590 18.83 -23.52 13.99
C LYS A 590 18.03 -24.01 15.20
N HIS A 591 17.52 -25.24 15.18
CA HIS A 591 16.61 -25.79 16.18
C HIS A 591 17.21 -26.95 17.02
N ASP A 592 18.50 -27.25 16.84
CA ASP A 592 19.30 -28.25 17.59
C ASP A 592 18.71 -29.68 17.56
N LEU A 593 18.20 -30.09 16.40
CA LEU A 593 17.41 -31.33 16.24
C LEU A 593 18.26 -32.61 16.08
N GLN A 594 19.35 -32.72 16.84
CA GLN A 594 20.38 -33.76 16.63
C GLN A 594 19.85 -35.19 16.76
N ASP A 595 18.96 -35.45 17.72
CA ASP A 595 18.36 -36.77 17.93
C ASP A 595 17.41 -37.19 16.78
N ALA A 596 16.68 -36.23 16.19
CA ALA A 596 15.70 -36.50 15.14
C ALA A 596 16.36 -36.92 13.80
N ILE A 597 17.61 -36.50 13.56
CA ILE A 597 18.42 -36.88 12.38
C ILE A 597 18.51 -38.40 12.23
N ARG A 598 18.54 -39.13 13.36
CA ARG A 598 18.78 -40.58 13.43
C ARG A 598 17.78 -41.43 12.64
N GLU A 599 16.53 -40.98 12.48
CA GLU A 599 15.49 -41.72 11.75
C GLU A 599 15.35 -41.32 10.27
N LYS A 600 16.08 -40.28 9.82
CA LYS A 600 15.96 -39.70 8.47
C LYS A 600 17.28 -39.67 7.69
N VAL A 601 18.24 -40.54 8.04
CA VAL A 601 19.59 -40.61 7.43
C VAL A 601 19.52 -40.75 5.91
N VAL A 602 18.64 -41.62 5.41
CA VAL A 602 18.48 -41.88 3.97
C VAL A 602 17.95 -40.65 3.24
N GLN A 603 16.92 -40.01 3.78
CA GLN A 603 16.32 -38.79 3.21
C GLN A 603 17.33 -37.65 3.13
N LEU A 604 18.10 -37.42 4.20
CA LEU A 604 19.14 -36.38 4.22
C LEU A 604 20.27 -36.66 3.21
N MET A 605 20.69 -37.92 3.04
CA MET A 605 21.67 -38.31 2.02
C MET A 605 21.15 -38.15 0.59
N MET A 606 19.86 -38.40 0.36
CA MET A 606 19.21 -38.15 -0.93
C MET A 606 19.10 -36.66 -1.26
N LEU A 607 19.00 -35.80 -0.24
CA LEU A 607 18.84 -34.35 -0.41
C LEU A 607 20.16 -33.65 -0.74
N ASP A 608 21.15 -33.74 0.14
CA ASP A 608 22.50 -33.23 -0.09
C ASP A 608 23.52 -34.05 0.71
N PRO A 609 24.22 -35.01 0.08
CA PRO A 609 25.21 -35.81 0.77
C PRO A 609 26.43 -34.99 1.24
N LYS A 610 26.71 -33.82 0.63
CA LYS A 610 27.83 -32.95 1.05
C LYS A 610 27.55 -32.25 2.38
N ARG A 611 26.28 -31.96 2.70
CA ARG A 611 25.86 -31.43 4.02
C ARG A 611 25.54 -32.56 5.01
N ALA A 612 24.90 -33.63 4.56
CA ALA A 612 24.53 -34.76 5.41
C ALA A 612 25.72 -35.52 6.00
N VAL A 613 26.75 -35.83 5.20
CA VAL A 613 27.90 -36.62 5.67
C VAL A 613 28.67 -35.92 6.81
N PRO A 614 29.05 -34.62 6.72
CA PRO A 614 29.61 -33.88 7.84
C PRO A 614 28.69 -33.83 9.06
N LEU A 615 27.38 -33.65 8.86
CA LEU A 615 26.39 -33.58 9.95
C LEU A 615 26.33 -34.91 10.74
N PHE A 616 26.31 -36.06 10.08
CA PHE A 616 26.39 -37.36 10.77
C PHE A 616 27.75 -37.58 11.45
N ILE A 617 28.83 -37.07 10.84
CA ILE A 617 30.19 -37.16 11.37
C ILE A 617 30.39 -36.30 12.62
N GLN A 618 29.72 -35.15 12.73
CA GLN A 618 29.71 -34.33 13.94
C GLN A 618 28.88 -34.99 15.07
N ASN A 619 27.79 -35.67 14.72
CA ASN A 619 26.85 -36.30 15.66
C ASN A 619 27.12 -37.81 15.90
N ARG A 620 28.38 -38.26 15.76
CA ARG A 620 28.79 -39.69 15.88
C ARG A 620 28.41 -40.37 17.20
N ASP A 621 28.28 -39.60 18.28
CA ASP A 621 27.89 -40.11 19.60
C ASP A 621 26.40 -40.44 19.70
N LEU A 622 25.57 -39.85 18.82
CA LEU A 622 24.11 -40.06 18.73
C LEU A 622 23.75 -41.02 17.58
N ILE A 623 24.47 -40.92 16.45
CA ILE A 623 24.26 -41.77 15.26
C ILE A 623 25.57 -42.50 14.97
N THR A 624 25.65 -43.78 15.34
CA THR A 624 26.89 -44.54 15.16
C THR A 624 27.14 -44.84 13.67
N PRO A 625 28.41 -44.98 13.22
CA PRO A 625 28.71 -45.35 11.83
C PRO A 625 28.00 -46.63 11.37
N SER A 626 27.81 -47.60 12.27
CA SER A 626 27.06 -48.82 12.01
C SER A 626 25.57 -48.56 11.70
N GLU A 627 24.94 -47.61 12.38
CA GLU A 627 23.54 -47.23 12.12
C GLU A 627 23.38 -46.53 10.78
N VAL A 628 24.31 -45.62 10.42
CA VAL A 628 24.33 -44.97 9.10
C VAL A 628 24.49 -46.00 7.98
N VAL A 629 25.45 -46.92 8.13
CA VAL A 629 25.69 -47.99 7.15
C VAL A 629 24.47 -48.92 7.03
N LEU A 630 23.86 -49.34 8.13
CA LEU A 630 22.66 -50.20 8.11
C LEU A 630 21.46 -49.52 7.45
N GLN A 631 21.22 -48.23 7.71
CA GLN A 631 20.13 -47.49 7.07
C GLN A 631 20.35 -47.31 5.57
N LEU A 632 21.58 -46.99 5.14
CA LEU A 632 21.89 -46.89 3.71
C LEU A 632 21.85 -48.25 3.01
N MET A 633 22.33 -49.33 3.63
CA MET A 633 22.24 -50.68 3.07
C MET A 633 20.79 -51.17 2.94
N SER A 634 19.93 -50.90 3.92
CA SER A 634 18.50 -51.28 3.86
C SER A 634 17.68 -50.44 2.87
N ALA A 635 18.24 -49.33 2.37
CA ALA A 635 17.64 -48.48 1.34
C ALA A 635 18.11 -48.80 -0.10
N GLN A 636 18.71 -49.97 -0.34
CA GLN A 636 19.30 -50.35 -1.63
C GLN A 636 18.32 -50.30 -2.82
N ASP A 637 17.01 -50.50 -2.60
CA ASP A 637 15.98 -50.41 -3.65
C ASP A 637 15.48 -48.97 -3.92
N LYS A 638 15.91 -47.98 -3.12
CA LYS A 638 15.37 -46.60 -3.15
C LYS A 638 16.36 -45.54 -3.63
N CYS A 639 17.65 -45.81 -3.57
CA CYS A 639 18.70 -44.84 -3.87
C CYS A 639 20.01 -45.56 -4.25
N ASP A 640 20.99 -44.81 -4.76
CA ASP A 640 22.36 -45.30 -5.02
C ASP A 640 23.13 -45.55 -3.72
N SER A 641 22.66 -46.51 -2.93
CA SER A 641 23.16 -46.90 -1.62
C SER A 641 24.69 -47.09 -1.61
N ARG A 642 25.25 -47.74 -2.65
CA ARG A 642 26.71 -47.93 -2.78
C ARG A 642 27.46 -46.61 -2.92
N TYR A 643 26.93 -45.66 -3.67
CA TYR A 643 27.54 -44.32 -3.82
C TYR A 643 27.44 -43.50 -2.54
N PHE A 644 26.30 -43.54 -1.84
CA PHE A 644 26.14 -42.87 -0.55
C PHE A 644 27.00 -43.49 0.56
N LEU A 645 27.13 -44.82 0.60
CA LEU A 645 28.05 -45.53 1.48
C LEU A 645 29.51 -45.14 1.17
N HIS A 646 29.87 -45.05 -0.10
CA HIS A 646 31.20 -44.59 -0.53
C HIS A 646 31.50 -43.18 -0.02
N LEU A 647 30.62 -42.20 -0.29
CA LEU A 647 30.78 -40.82 0.18
C LEU A 647 30.90 -40.74 1.72
N TYR A 648 30.00 -41.41 2.45
CA TYR A 648 30.03 -41.42 3.90
C TYR A 648 31.33 -42.03 4.46
N LEU A 649 31.71 -43.22 3.99
CA LEU A 649 32.91 -43.92 4.49
C LEU A 649 34.20 -43.21 4.08
N HIS A 650 34.25 -42.57 2.90
CA HIS A 650 35.38 -41.76 2.46
C HIS A 650 35.65 -40.60 3.43
N VAL A 651 34.68 -39.73 3.67
CA VAL A 651 34.84 -38.59 4.61
C VAL A 651 35.00 -39.06 6.06
N LEU A 652 34.35 -40.17 6.45
CA LEU A 652 34.54 -40.79 7.76
C LEU A 652 36.02 -41.16 7.99
N PHE A 653 36.66 -41.75 6.97
CA PHE A 653 38.06 -42.15 6.98
C PHE A 653 39.02 -40.94 6.99
N GLU A 654 38.76 -39.91 6.19
CA GLU A 654 39.58 -38.68 6.19
C GLU A 654 39.57 -37.99 7.56
N VAL A 655 38.41 -37.89 8.20
CA VAL A 655 38.25 -37.26 9.52
C VAL A 655 38.79 -38.16 10.65
N ASN A 656 38.63 -39.48 10.56
CA ASN A 656 39.22 -40.43 11.52
C ASN A 656 39.42 -41.82 10.88
N PRO A 657 40.67 -42.19 10.52
CA PRO A 657 40.97 -43.49 9.90
C PRO A 657 40.53 -44.72 10.70
N HIS A 658 40.34 -44.60 12.01
CA HIS A 658 39.92 -45.69 12.89
C HIS A 658 38.41 -45.77 13.09
N ALA A 659 37.63 -44.72 12.78
CA ALA A 659 36.18 -44.68 13.01
C ALA A 659 35.39 -45.60 12.07
N GLY A 660 35.93 -45.88 10.89
CA GLY A 660 35.35 -46.81 9.90
C GLY A 660 35.94 -48.22 9.92
N ARG A 661 36.68 -48.61 10.97
CA ARG A 661 37.50 -49.84 11.00
C ARG A 661 36.78 -51.09 10.49
N ASP A 662 35.56 -51.34 10.97
CA ASP A 662 34.79 -52.55 10.66
C ASP A 662 34.22 -52.54 9.23
N PHE A 663 34.30 -51.41 8.53
CA PHE A 663 33.79 -51.20 7.17
C PHE A 663 34.90 -51.06 6.12
N GLN A 664 36.19 -51.17 6.49
CA GLN A 664 37.29 -50.94 5.54
C GLN A 664 37.33 -51.96 4.40
N ASP A 665 36.97 -53.22 4.64
CA ASP A 665 36.78 -54.24 3.59
C ASP A 665 35.71 -53.81 2.55
N MET A 666 34.57 -53.31 3.03
CA MET A 666 33.50 -52.77 2.17
C MET A 666 33.97 -51.52 1.45
N GLN A 667 34.75 -50.66 2.12
CA GLN A 667 35.29 -49.44 1.55
C GLN A 667 36.26 -49.70 0.38
N VAL A 668 37.06 -50.78 0.43
CA VAL A 668 37.86 -51.24 -0.74
C VAL A 668 36.97 -51.59 -1.92
N GLU A 669 35.90 -52.36 -1.68
CA GLU A 669 34.94 -52.74 -2.73
C GLU A 669 34.25 -51.51 -3.34
N LEU A 670 33.90 -50.52 -2.50
CA LEU A 670 33.25 -49.27 -2.88
C LEU A 670 34.18 -48.29 -3.60
N TYR A 671 35.45 -48.14 -3.21
CA TYR A 671 36.42 -47.37 -4.01
C TYR A 671 36.58 -48.00 -5.40
N ALA A 672 36.71 -49.32 -5.48
CA ALA A 672 36.85 -50.00 -6.77
C ALA A 672 35.60 -49.94 -7.68
N ASP A 673 34.42 -49.55 -7.16
CA ASP A 673 33.21 -49.27 -7.95
C ASP A 673 32.99 -47.77 -8.24
N CYS A 674 33.15 -46.92 -7.22
CA CYS A 674 32.70 -45.52 -7.25
C CYS A 674 33.83 -44.50 -7.49
N ASP A 675 35.04 -44.75 -6.96
CA ASP A 675 36.23 -43.92 -7.24
C ASP A 675 37.53 -44.75 -7.25
N PRO A 676 37.87 -45.39 -8.38
CA PRO A 676 39.07 -46.21 -8.50
C PRO A 676 40.40 -45.43 -8.38
N LYS A 677 40.37 -44.09 -8.39
CA LYS A 677 41.59 -43.27 -8.21
C LYS A 677 41.99 -43.21 -6.74
N MET A 678 41.00 -43.16 -5.84
CA MET A 678 41.22 -43.08 -4.39
C MET A 678 41.46 -44.44 -3.73
N LEU A 679 41.24 -45.55 -4.45
CA LEU A 679 41.59 -46.90 -4.02
C LEU A 679 43.06 -47.02 -3.58
N LEU A 680 44.01 -46.54 -4.39
CA LEU A 680 45.43 -46.57 -4.04
C LEU A 680 45.75 -45.73 -2.78
N PRO A 681 45.47 -44.42 -2.71
CA PRO A 681 45.66 -43.62 -1.50
C PRO A 681 45.08 -44.25 -0.23
N PHE A 682 43.90 -44.87 -0.32
CA PHE A 682 43.29 -45.58 0.79
C PHE A 682 44.09 -46.81 1.22
N LEU A 683 44.48 -47.67 0.27
CA LEU A 683 45.28 -48.87 0.56
C LEU A 683 46.66 -48.56 1.16
N ARG A 684 47.22 -47.38 0.90
CA ARG A 684 48.48 -46.88 1.51
C ARG A 684 48.33 -46.41 2.95
N SER A 685 47.16 -45.88 3.31
CA SER A 685 46.92 -45.18 4.58
C SER A 685 46.14 -46.02 5.59
N SER A 686 45.38 -46.99 5.10
CA SER A 686 44.55 -47.91 5.87
C SER A 686 45.32 -49.16 6.32
N GLN A 687 44.94 -49.74 7.47
CA GLN A 687 45.62 -50.90 8.09
C GLN A 687 44.66 -52.01 8.56
N HIS A 688 43.35 -51.94 8.26
CA HIS A 688 42.36 -52.90 8.75
C HIS A 688 41.43 -53.46 7.66
N TYR A 689 41.89 -53.46 6.40
CA TYR A 689 41.31 -54.27 5.33
C TYR A 689 42.02 -55.63 5.22
N THR A 690 41.36 -56.61 4.61
CA THR A 690 41.93 -57.93 4.32
C THR A 690 42.71 -57.90 3.01
N LEU A 691 44.02 -58.13 3.08
CA LEU A 691 44.95 -58.10 1.93
C LEU A 691 44.49 -58.99 0.77
N GLU A 692 44.06 -60.22 1.08
CA GLU A 692 43.54 -61.19 0.10
C GLU A 692 42.31 -60.65 -0.67
N LYS A 693 41.32 -60.05 0.01
CA LYS A 693 40.14 -59.49 -0.66
C LYS A 693 40.49 -58.25 -1.48
N ALA A 694 41.38 -57.40 -0.97
CA ALA A 694 41.81 -56.21 -1.70
C ALA A 694 42.53 -56.58 -3.00
N TYR A 695 43.40 -57.59 -2.96
CA TYR A 695 44.03 -58.17 -4.14
C TYR A 695 42.99 -58.76 -5.11
N ASP A 696 42.07 -59.60 -4.60
CA ASP A 696 41.00 -60.21 -5.39
C ASP A 696 40.11 -59.18 -6.11
N ILE A 697 39.78 -58.06 -5.45
CA ILE A 697 38.97 -56.98 -6.04
C ILE A 697 39.75 -56.25 -7.14
N CYS A 698 41.03 -55.96 -6.92
CA CYS A 698 41.90 -55.33 -7.93
C CYS A 698 42.05 -56.22 -9.18
N VAL A 699 42.20 -57.55 -8.98
CA VAL A 699 42.32 -58.52 -10.07
C VAL A 699 40.98 -58.73 -10.81
N LYS A 700 39.86 -58.88 -10.09
CA LYS A 700 38.54 -59.17 -10.70
C LYS A 700 37.97 -58.02 -11.55
N ARG A 701 38.32 -56.77 -11.25
CA ARG A 701 37.79 -55.58 -11.95
C ARG A 701 38.69 -55.04 -13.07
N ASP A 702 39.76 -55.78 -13.41
CA ASP A 702 40.74 -55.42 -14.45
C ASP A 702 41.24 -53.96 -14.30
N LEU A 703 41.49 -53.51 -13.07
CA LEU A 703 41.98 -52.16 -12.77
C LEU A 703 43.44 -52.04 -13.23
N VAL A 704 43.64 -51.35 -14.36
CA VAL A 704 44.69 -51.67 -15.32
C VAL A 704 46.12 -51.24 -14.91
N LYS A 705 47.06 -52.21 -15.02
CA LYS A 705 48.53 -52.11 -15.24
C LYS A 705 49.45 -51.46 -14.19
N GLU A 706 49.10 -50.36 -13.54
CA GLU A 706 50.07 -49.61 -12.70
C GLU A 706 49.81 -49.79 -11.19
N GLN A 707 48.53 -49.73 -10.80
CA GLN A 707 48.14 -49.70 -9.39
C GLN A 707 48.44 -50.99 -8.63
N ALA A 708 48.25 -52.16 -9.26
CA ALA A 708 48.57 -53.45 -8.65
C ALA A 708 50.08 -53.63 -8.40
N VAL A 709 50.93 -53.12 -9.32
CA VAL A 709 52.39 -53.17 -9.15
C VAL A 709 52.81 -52.25 -8.00
N GLU A 710 52.27 -51.03 -7.94
CA GLU A 710 52.60 -50.08 -6.89
C GLU A 710 52.08 -50.51 -5.51
N PHE A 711 50.90 -51.14 -5.43
CA PHE A 711 50.36 -51.73 -4.20
C PHE A 711 51.28 -52.82 -3.64
N VAL A 712 51.67 -53.80 -4.46
CA VAL A 712 52.58 -54.88 -4.05
C VAL A 712 53.98 -54.34 -3.72
N THR A 713 54.44 -53.31 -4.44
CA THR A 713 55.69 -52.60 -4.12
C THR A 713 55.65 -51.98 -2.72
N MET A 714 54.50 -51.48 -2.26
CA MET A 714 54.36 -50.79 -0.98
C MET A 714 54.14 -51.70 0.23
N GLN A 715 53.57 -52.90 0.06
CA GLN A 715 53.37 -53.82 1.20
C GLN A 715 54.67 -54.48 1.67
N HIS A 716 55.74 -54.45 0.85
CA HIS A 716 57.01 -55.16 1.12
C HIS A 716 56.80 -56.66 1.44
N ASP A 717 55.84 -57.28 0.75
CA ASP A 717 55.46 -58.68 0.92
C ASP A 717 55.96 -59.50 -0.27
N ASP A 718 56.91 -60.41 0.00
CA ASP A 718 57.59 -61.22 -1.02
C ASP A 718 56.64 -62.25 -1.68
N ASP A 719 55.63 -62.75 -0.96
CA ASP A 719 54.66 -63.73 -1.48
C ASP A 719 53.68 -63.07 -2.46
N LEU A 720 53.24 -61.84 -2.15
CA LEU A 720 52.47 -61.00 -3.08
C LEU A 720 53.28 -60.61 -4.32
N TRP A 721 54.59 -60.36 -4.17
CA TRP A 721 55.50 -60.14 -5.31
C TRP A 721 55.62 -61.38 -6.20
N GLU A 722 55.79 -62.56 -5.62
CA GLU A 722 55.82 -63.81 -6.38
C GLU A 722 54.53 -64.05 -7.17
N GLU A 723 53.36 -63.83 -6.56
CA GLU A 723 52.06 -64.04 -7.22
C GLU A 723 51.81 -63.00 -8.33
N LEU A 724 52.13 -61.72 -8.09
CA LEU A 724 52.10 -60.70 -9.13
C LEU A 724 53.02 -61.06 -10.31
N ILE A 725 54.25 -61.52 -10.05
CA ILE A 725 55.19 -61.93 -11.09
C ILE A 725 54.65 -63.14 -11.88
N LYS A 726 54.14 -64.18 -11.20
CA LYS A 726 53.54 -65.36 -11.85
C LYS A 726 52.37 -64.98 -12.77
N GLN A 727 51.52 -64.04 -12.37
CA GLN A 727 50.42 -63.57 -13.19
C GLN A 727 50.90 -62.68 -14.36
N CYS A 728 51.89 -61.81 -14.13
CA CYS A 728 52.47 -60.93 -15.16
C CYS A 728 53.21 -61.69 -16.27
N LEU A 729 53.89 -62.79 -15.94
CA LEU A 729 54.64 -63.62 -16.90
C LEU A 729 53.74 -64.23 -17.99
N ASN A 730 52.42 -64.34 -17.75
CA ASN A 730 51.45 -64.82 -18.73
C ASN A 730 50.97 -63.75 -19.73
N LYS A 731 51.40 -62.48 -19.61
CA LYS A 731 51.02 -61.36 -20.50
C LYS A 731 52.26 -60.55 -20.94
N PRO A 732 52.73 -60.65 -22.20
CA PRO A 732 53.98 -60.01 -22.65
C PRO A 732 54.07 -58.49 -22.45
N GLU A 733 52.92 -57.79 -22.47
CA GLU A 733 52.85 -56.35 -22.19
C GLU A 733 53.23 -55.99 -20.75
N MET A 734 52.93 -56.86 -19.77
CA MET A 734 53.13 -56.58 -18.35
C MET A 734 54.58 -56.73 -17.91
N VAL A 735 55.31 -57.71 -18.47
CA VAL A 735 56.74 -57.93 -18.20
C VAL A 735 57.56 -56.66 -18.49
N GLY A 736 57.21 -55.93 -19.54
CA GLY A 736 57.87 -54.67 -19.89
C GLY A 736 57.48 -53.46 -19.03
N MET A 737 56.34 -53.50 -18.31
CA MET A 737 55.96 -52.49 -17.30
C MET A 737 56.66 -52.73 -15.97
N LEU A 738 56.77 -54.00 -15.55
CA LEU A 738 57.57 -54.44 -14.40
C LEU A 738 58.99 -53.84 -14.48
N LEU A 739 59.67 -54.06 -15.62
CA LEU A 739 61.02 -53.53 -15.85
C LEU A 739 61.11 -51.99 -15.86
N GLU A 740 60.03 -51.26 -16.18
CA GLU A 740 60.01 -49.79 -16.14
C GLU A 740 59.86 -49.21 -14.72
N HIS A 741 59.20 -49.94 -13.81
CA HIS A 741 58.88 -49.47 -12.45
C HIS A 741 59.76 -50.08 -11.33
N THR A 742 60.63 -51.04 -11.63
CA THR A 742 61.48 -51.71 -10.61
C THR A 742 62.72 -50.94 -10.17
N VAL A 743 62.98 -49.75 -10.74
CA VAL A 743 64.15 -48.93 -10.41
C VAL A 743 64.07 -48.42 -8.96
N GLY A 744 64.69 -49.16 -8.04
CA GLY A 744 64.84 -48.78 -6.62
C GLY A 744 64.38 -49.84 -5.62
N ASN A 745 63.45 -50.74 -6.00
CA ASN A 745 62.79 -51.67 -5.06
C ASN A 745 63.11 -53.16 -5.30
N LEU A 746 63.50 -53.56 -6.51
CA LEU A 746 63.85 -54.94 -6.87
C LEU A 746 65.09 -54.95 -7.77
N ASP A 747 65.91 -56.00 -7.69
CA ASP A 747 67.05 -56.17 -8.60
C ASP A 747 66.53 -56.45 -10.03
N PRO A 748 66.84 -55.59 -11.04
CA PRO A 748 66.45 -55.83 -12.42
C PRO A 748 66.95 -57.17 -12.98
N LEU A 749 68.06 -57.71 -12.45
CA LEU A 749 68.59 -59.02 -12.85
C LEU A 749 67.65 -60.17 -12.44
N TYR A 750 66.94 -60.05 -11.32
CA TYR A 750 66.00 -61.08 -10.84
C TYR A 750 64.84 -61.28 -11.82
N ILE A 751 64.24 -60.17 -12.26
CA ILE A 751 63.11 -60.18 -13.20
C ILE A 751 63.56 -60.64 -14.59
N VAL A 752 64.70 -60.16 -15.09
CA VAL A 752 65.26 -60.60 -16.38
C VAL A 752 65.52 -62.12 -16.41
N ASN A 753 65.97 -62.69 -15.29
CA ASN A 753 66.21 -64.15 -15.18
C ASN A 753 64.92 -64.99 -15.16
N MET A 754 63.76 -64.40 -14.84
CA MET A 754 62.46 -65.11 -14.83
C MET A 754 61.72 -65.05 -16.17
N VAL A 755 62.15 -64.21 -17.12
CA VAL A 755 61.51 -64.11 -18.45
C VAL A 755 61.76 -65.40 -19.26
N PRO A 756 60.72 -66.08 -19.78
CA PRO A 756 60.88 -67.24 -20.63
C PRO A 756 61.63 -66.93 -21.93
N ASN A 757 62.62 -67.77 -22.27
CA ASN A 757 63.36 -67.66 -23.53
C ASN A 757 62.42 -67.73 -24.74
N GLY A 758 62.40 -66.67 -25.56
CA GLY A 758 61.57 -66.57 -26.76
C GLY A 758 60.32 -65.69 -26.62
N LEU A 759 60.07 -65.09 -25.44
CA LEU A 759 58.98 -64.13 -25.25
C LEU A 759 59.28 -62.79 -25.96
N GLU A 760 58.46 -62.39 -26.93
CA GLU A 760 58.58 -61.07 -27.58
C GLU A 760 58.06 -59.96 -26.65
N ILE A 761 58.95 -59.14 -26.10
CA ILE A 761 58.61 -57.98 -25.26
C ILE A 761 58.64 -56.70 -26.11
N PRO A 762 57.50 -56.00 -26.31
CA PRO A 762 57.45 -54.76 -27.06
C PRO A 762 58.36 -53.67 -26.47
N LYS A 763 59.08 -52.97 -27.36
CA LYS A 763 60.00 -51.86 -27.02
C LYS A 763 61.10 -52.20 -26.00
N LEU A 764 61.43 -53.47 -25.78
CA LEU A 764 62.44 -53.89 -24.79
C LEU A 764 63.78 -53.15 -24.92
N ARG A 765 64.23 -52.88 -26.15
CA ARG A 765 65.44 -52.07 -26.40
C ARG A 765 65.32 -50.65 -25.83
N ASP A 766 64.23 -49.96 -26.13
CA ASP A 766 64.02 -48.58 -25.70
C ASP A 766 63.85 -48.50 -24.17
N ARG A 767 63.21 -49.54 -23.59
CA ARG A 767 63.05 -49.72 -22.14
C ARG A 767 64.38 -49.96 -21.41
N LEU A 768 65.23 -50.86 -21.93
CA LEU A 768 66.58 -51.07 -21.41
C LEU A 768 67.47 -49.83 -21.57
N VAL A 769 67.35 -49.12 -22.70
CA VAL A 769 68.03 -47.83 -22.90
C VAL A 769 67.55 -46.80 -21.87
N LYS A 770 66.23 -46.72 -21.61
CA LYS A 770 65.67 -45.86 -20.56
C LYS A 770 66.26 -46.23 -19.19
N ILE A 771 66.17 -47.48 -18.74
CA ILE A 771 66.73 -47.92 -17.44
C ILE A 771 68.22 -47.56 -17.30
N ILE A 772 69.04 -47.82 -18.33
CA ILE A 772 70.48 -47.48 -18.32
C ILE A 772 70.71 -45.97 -18.33
N THR A 773 69.86 -45.20 -19.01
CA THR A 773 69.95 -43.73 -19.07
C THR A 773 69.50 -43.11 -17.75
N ASP A 774 68.40 -43.59 -17.17
CA ASP A 774 67.85 -43.16 -15.90
C ASP A 774 68.87 -43.41 -14.78
N TYR A 775 69.49 -44.59 -14.72
CA TYR A 775 70.57 -44.92 -13.76
C TYR A 775 71.82 -44.03 -13.94
N ARG A 776 72.16 -43.68 -15.18
CA ARG A 776 73.22 -42.70 -15.48
C ARG A 776 72.84 -41.29 -15.04
N THR A 777 71.60 -40.86 -15.28
CA THR A 777 71.12 -39.53 -14.86
C THR A 777 70.98 -39.44 -13.35
N GLU A 778 70.57 -40.51 -12.65
CA GLU A 778 70.56 -40.56 -11.19
C GLU A 778 71.99 -40.44 -10.65
N THR A 779 72.94 -41.18 -11.23
CA THR A 779 74.37 -41.07 -10.88
C THR A 779 74.88 -39.64 -11.12
N SER A 780 74.50 -39.01 -12.24
CA SER A 780 74.88 -37.63 -12.58
C SER A 780 74.21 -36.57 -11.71
N LEU A 781 72.94 -36.76 -11.34
CA LEU A 781 72.19 -35.89 -10.42
C LEU A 781 72.76 -36.00 -9.00
N ARG A 782 73.10 -37.20 -8.53
CA ARG A 782 73.78 -37.38 -7.24
C ARG A 782 75.12 -36.66 -7.18
N HIS A 783 75.87 -36.58 -8.30
CA HIS A 783 77.09 -35.75 -8.37
C HIS A 783 76.76 -34.25 -8.39
N GLY A 784 75.90 -33.79 -9.31
CA GLY A 784 75.55 -32.37 -9.45
C GLY A 784 74.91 -31.76 -8.20
N CYS A 785 73.99 -32.48 -7.54
CA CYS A 785 73.40 -32.06 -6.28
C CYS A 785 74.44 -31.96 -5.16
N ASN A 786 75.44 -32.86 -5.12
CA ASN A 786 76.51 -32.85 -4.12
C ASN A 786 77.43 -31.63 -4.32
N ASP A 787 77.73 -31.26 -5.57
CA ASP A 787 78.53 -30.07 -5.87
C ASP A 787 77.78 -28.75 -5.61
N ILE A 788 76.47 -28.69 -5.88
CA ILE A 788 75.61 -27.55 -5.47
C ILE A 788 75.53 -27.45 -3.95
N LEU A 789 75.33 -28.57 -3.22
CA LEU A 789 75.27 -28.57 -1.75
C LEU A 789 76.56 -28.03 -1.12
N LYS A 790 77.74 -28.37 -1.67
CA LYS A 790 79.01 -27.80 -1.23
C LYS A 790 79.05 -26.27 -1.43
N ALA A 791 78.63 -25.78 -2.59
CA ALA A 791 78.63 -24.35 -2.89
C ALA A 791 77.63 -23.56 -2.01
N ASP A 792 76.43 -24.10 -1.80
CA ASP A 792 75.40 -23.47 -0.97
C ASP A 792 75.76 -23.49 0.51
N CYS A 793 76.36 -24.58 1.03
CA CYS A 793 76.90 -24.61 2.39
C CYS A 793 77.92 -23.48 2.64
N VAL A 794 78.82 -23.22 1.69
CA VAL A 794 79.80 -22.12 1.80
C VAL A 794 79.11 -20.75 1.77
N ASN A 795 78.18 -20.52 0.83
CA ASN A 795 77.46 -19.24 0.72
C ASN A 795 76.58 -18.96 1.96
N LEU A 796 75.88 -19.97 2.49
CA LEU A 796 75.08 -19.86 3.71
C LEU A 796 75.96 -19.57 4.93
N LEU A 797 77.13 -20.20 5.06
CA LEU A 797 78.08 -19.94 6.14
C LEU A 797 78.55 -18.48 6.14
N VAL A 798 78.94 -17.95 4.97
CA VAL A 798 79.36 -16.55 4.79
C VAL A 798 78.23 -15.57 5.14
N LYS A 799 76.99 -15.88 4.74
CA LYS A 799 75.82 -15.03 5.04
C LYS A 799 75.48 -15.05 6.54
N TYR A 800 75.49 -16.24 7.16
CA TYR A 800 75.23 -16.41 8.59
C TYR A 800 76.26 -15.69 9.46
N TYR A 801 77.55 -15.78 9.09
CA TYR A 801 78.63 -15.06 9.79
C TYR A 801 78.44 -13.53 9.77
N LYS A 802 77.96 -12.97 8.65
CA LYS A 802 77.71 -11.52 8.53
C LYS A 802 76.49 -11.06 9.32
N GLU A 803 75.39 -11.83 9.36
CA GLU A 803 74.20 -11.44 10.12
C GLU A 803 74.40 -11.64 11.64
N ALA A 804 75.12 -12.67 12.07
CA ALA A 804 75.39 -12.93 13.49
C ALA A 804 76.19 -11.82 14.21
N ARG A 805 76.94 -10.98 13.46
CA ARG A 805 77.74 -9.86 14.01
C ARG A 805 76.96 -8.55 14.18
N HIS A 806 75.71 -8.45 13.73
CA HIS A 806 74.93 -7.20 13.85
C HIS A 806 74.15 -7.13 15.18
N GLY A 807 74.28 -6.00 15.89
CA GLY A 807 73.50 -5.65 17.07
C GLY A 807 72.37 -4.69 16.73
N VAL A 808 71.21 -4.83 17.38
CA VAL A 808 70.02 -3.99 17.19
C VAL A 808 69.85 -3.05 18.37
N TYR A 809 69.74 -1.76 18.08
CA TYR A 809 69.52 -0.68 19.05
C TYR A 809 68.03 -0.34 19.17
N LEU A 810 67.55 -0.13 20.39
CA LEU A 810 66.16 0.23 20.70
C LEU A 810 66.11 1.39 21.70
N SER A 811 65.56 2.53 21.27
CA SER A 811 65.33 3.74 22.09
C SER A 811 63.84 4.06 22.23
N SER A 812 63.45 4.67 23.35
CA SER A 812 62.07 5.09 23.62
C SER A 812 61.74 6.44 22.96
N GLU A 813 60.61 6.52 22.26
CA GLU A 813 60.17 7.74 21.55
C GLU A 813 59.55 8.79 22.49
N GLU A 814 60.40 9.66 23.05
CA GLU A 814 60.02 11.06 23.35
C GLU A 814 61.13 11.98 22.81
N GLY A 815 61.03 12.41 21.54
CA GLY A 815 62.13 13.18 20.93
C GLY A 815 61.93 13.81 19.55
N GLU A 816 61.03 13.33 18.68
CA GLU A 816 60.89 13.89 17.32
C GLU A 816 60.02 15.17 17.25
N ALA A 817 60.46 16.22 17.94
CA ALA A 817 59.87 17.57 17.81
C ALA A 817 60.88 18.73 18.04
N ARG A 818 62.16 18.56 17.70
CA ARG A 818 63.11 19.69 17.60
C ARG A 818 64.22 19.45 16.57
N ALA A 819 64.63 20.54 15.92
CA ALA A 819 65.80 20.63 15.03
C ALA A 819 65.76 19.91 13.66
N LYS A 820 64.72 20.17 12.86
CA LYS A 820 64.93 20.47 11.42
C LYS A 820 64.87 21.98 11.18
N ARG A 821 65.93 22.65 11.58
CA ARG A 821 66.41 23.91 10.99
C ARG A 821 67.91 23.78 10.87
N ASP A 822 68.37 23.87 9.62
CA ASP A 822 69.63 24.45 9.20
C ASP A 822 70.85 24.25 10.12
N ASP A 823 71.83 23.44 9.67
CA ASP A 823 72.99 24.14 9.10
C ASP A 823 73.80 23.34 8.07
N HIS A 824 74.44 24.12 7.21
CA HIS A 824 75.09 23.83 5.95
C HIS A 824 76.37 22.97 5.96
N ARG A 825 76.65 22.38 4.76
CA ARG A 825 77.98 21.97 4.22
C ARG A 825 78.63 20.73 4.90
N ALA A 826 79.33 19.82 4.20
CA ALA A 826 79.74 19.74 2.79
C ALA A 826 79.84 18.27 2.28
N SER A 827 80.12 18.12 0.99
CA SER A 827 80.37 16.88 0.23
C SER A 827 81.38 15.89 0.84
N SER A 828 81.08 14.57 0.83
CA SER A 828 81.74 13.59 -0.07
C SER A 828 81.35 12.11 0.15
N GLN A 829 81.23 11.37 -0.96
CA GLN A 829 81.34 9.91 -1.20
C GLN A 829 80.51 8.84 -0.43
N ASP A 830 79.94 7.95 -1.26
CA ASP A 830 79.82 6.49 -1.15
C ASP A 830 79.55 5.83 0.23
N THR A 831 78.29 5.40 0.47
CA THR A 831 77.89 3.98 0.29
C THR A 831 76.44 3.70 0.76
N VAL A 832 75.81 2.69 0.12
CA VAL A 832 74.72 1.81 0.58
C VAL A 832 73.54 2.41 1.39
N LYS A 833 72.34 2.38 0.79
CA LYS A 833 71.06 2.31 1.53
C LYS A 833 70.52 0.87 1.53
N PRO A 834 69.93 0.37 2.64
CA PRO A 834 69.49 -1.02 2.72
C PRO A 834 68.19 -1.31 1.95
N LEU A 835 68.08 -2.54 1.46
CA LEU A 835 66.85 -3.12 0.93
C LEU A 835 65.88 -3.49 2.07
N THR A 836 64.63 -3.10 1.95
CA THR A 836 63.53 -3.63 2.77
C THR A 836 63.12 -5.02 2.27
N LEU A 837 63.28 -6.06 3.10
CA LEU A 837 62.63 -7.36 2.88
C LEU A 837 61.74 -7.71 4.08
N LYS A 838 60.59 -8.32 3.79
CA LYS A 838 59.65 -8.90 4.75
C LYS A 838 60.31 -10.04 5.54
N ASN A 839 59.81 -10.29 6.75
CA ASN A 839 59.73 -11.60 7.43
C ASN A 839 58.56 -11.48 8.44
N SER A 840 57.51 -12.31 8.43
CA SER A 840 57.45 -13.76 8.71
C SER A 840 57.83 -14.12 10.15
N GLU A 841 56.83 -14.36 11.00
CA GLU A 841 57.03 -14.85 12.37
C GLU A 841 57.51 -16.30 12.41
N VAL A 842 58.42 -16.62 13.35
CA VAL A 842 58.66 -17.99 13.81
C VAL A 842 58.52 -18.05 15.33
N LYS A 843 57.53 -18.83 15.81
CA LYS A 843 57.19 -18.97 17.24
C LYS A 843 58.13 -19.95 17.96
N SER A 844 58.61 -19.63 19.18
CA SER A 844 58.72 -20.65 20.25
C SER A 844 58.76 -20.09 21.68
N ARG A 845 58.05 -20.78 22.60
CA ARG A 845 57.78 -20.38 23.99
C ARG A 845 59.01 -20.42 24.93
N THR A 846 58.91 -19.69 26.06
CA THR A 846 59.04 -20.15 27.47
C THR A 846 59.25 -18.94 28.43
N ARG A 847 58.78 -19.03 29.68
CA ARG A 847 58.66 -17.90 30.63
C ARG A 847 60.01 -17.35 31.16
N GLY A 848 60.01 -16.09 31.60
CA GLY A 848 61.13 -15.34 32.22
C GLY A 848 61.11 -13.83 31.84
N PRO A 849 61.47 -12.88 32.72
CA PRO A 849 61.71 -11.48 32.35
C PRO A 849 63.18 -11.27 31.92
N ALA A 850 63.41 -10.55 30.82
CA ALA A 850 64.75 -10.17 30.38
C ALA A 850 65.36 -9.14 31.34
N ARG A 851 66.67 -9.24 31.56
CA ARG A 851 67.47 -8.41 32.47
C ARG A 851 68.77 -8.01 31.78
N CYS A 852 69.28 -6.83 32.08
CA CYS A 852 70.58 -6.38 31.59
C CYS A 852 71.68 -7.37 31.99
N CYS A 853 72.48 -7.84 31.03
CA CYS A 853 73.52 -8.86 31.31
C CYS A 853 74.71 -8.34 32.12
N ILE A 854 74.80 -7.02 32.37
CA ILE A 854 75.83 -6.38 33.20
C ILE A 854 75.32 -6.10 34.63
N CYS A 855 74.21 -5.36 34.80
CA CYS A 855 73.69 -5.02 36.13
C CYS A 855 72.64 -6.01 36.69
N PHE A 856 72.15 -6.94 35.88
CA PHE A 856 71.10 -7.92 36.22
C PHE A 856 69.73 -7.34 36.61
N ASP A 857 69.53 -6.03 36.48
CA ASP A 857 68.22 -5.39 36.64
C ASP A 857 67.29 -5.69 35.45
N PRO A 858 65.97 -5.79 35.67
CA PRO A 858 65.00 -5.95 34.60
C PRO A 858 64.87 -4.67 33.78
N PHE A 859 64.63 -4.82 32.47
CA PHE A 859 64.28 -3.70 31.59
C PHE A 859 62.85 -3.21 31.88
N SER A 860 62.66 -2.48 32.98
CA SER A 860 61.39 -1.82 33.31
C SER A 860 61.10 -0.69 32.31
N ILE A 861 59.85 -0.59 31.87
CA ILE A 861 59.41 0.18 30.68
C ILE A 861 59.33 1.70 30.94
N GLN A 862 60.42 2.30 31.42
CA GLN A 862 60.56 3.75 31.58
C GLN A 862 62.00 4.19 31.22
N GLY A 863 62.16 4.72 29.99
CA GLY A 863 63.19 5.71 29.67
C GLY A 863 64.65 5.28 29.51
N LEU A 864 64.97 4.00 29.28
CA LEU A 864 66.36 3.54 29.07
C LEU A 864 66.53 2.78 27.74
N SER A 865 67.52 3.17 26.94
CA SER A 865 67.89 2.53 25.68
C SER A 865 68.59 1.19 25.89
N VAL A 866 68.33 0.23 24.99
CA VAL A 866 68.80 -1.16 25.09
C VAL A 866 69.42 -1.62 23.77
N VAL A 867 70.56 -2.31 23.86
CA VAL A 867 71.22 -2.98 22.73
C VAL A 867 71.03 -4.49 22.87
N VAL A 868 70.60 -5.15 21.79
CA VAL A 868 70.35 -6.60 21.75
C VAL A 868 71.07 -7.23 20.55
N PHE A 869 71.81 -8.32 20.78
CA PHE A 869 72.52 -9.06 19.73
C PHE A 869 71.75 -10.33 19.31
N PHE A 870 72.07 -10.90 18.14
CA PHE A 870 71.40 -12.11 17.63
C PHE A 870 71.59 -13.35 18.53
N CYS A 871 72.72 -13.44 19.25
CA CYS A 871 72.97 -14.40 20.33
C CYS A 871 72.03 -14.22 21.54
N CYS A 872 71.18 -13.20 21.49
CA CYS A 872 70.08 -12.94 22.40
C CYS A 872 70.52 -12.43 23.79
N HIS A 873 71.71 -11.86 23.93
CA HIS A 873 72.05 -11.03 25.09
C HIS A 873 71.55 -9.59 24.89
N ALA A 874 71.17 -8.95 26.00
CA ALA A 874 70.62 -7.59 26.04
C ALA A 874 71.29 -6.77 27.15
N TYR A 875 71.57 -5.50 26.85
CA TYR A 875 72.31 -4.58 27.73
C TYR A 875 71.64 -3.21 27.75
N HIS A 876 71.60 -2.54 28.90
CA HIS A 876 71.38 -1.09 28.91
C HIS A 876 72.53 -0.44 28.14
N GLU A 877 72.23 0.52 27.26
CA GLU A 877 73.23 1.25 26.48
C GLU A 877 74.33 1.84 27.38
N ALA A 878 73.94 2.51 28.46
CA ALA A 878 74.86 3.07 29.44
C ALA A 878 75.80 2.01 30.07
N CYS A 879 75.28 0.82 30.43
CA CYS A 879 76.10 -0.25 31.00
C CYS A 879 77.08 -0.84 29.98
N LEU A 880 76.66 -0.94 28.71
CA LEU A 880 77.53 -1.45 27.63
C LEU A 880 78.66 -0.46 27.32
N LEU A 881 78.36 0.85 27.34
CA LEU A 881 79.35 1.91 27.11
C LEU A 881 80.34 2.07 28.28
N ASP A 882 79.89 2.06 29.54
CA ASP A 882 80.79 2.13 30.72
C ASP A 882 81.75 0.93 30.78
N SER A 883 81.31 -0.25 30.31
CA SER A 883 82.15 -1.43 30.17
C SER A 883 83.24 -1.28 29.09
N LEU A 884 83.02 -0.45 28.07
CA LEU A 884 84.01 -0.21 27.01
C LEU A 884 85.10 0.78 27.48
N TYR A 885 84.73 1.79 28.27
CA TYR A 885 85.69 2.78 28.80
C TYR A 885 86.62 2.27 29.90
N THR A 886 86.31 1.14 30.55
CA THR A 886 87.16 0.59 31.63
C THR A 886 88.24 -0.38 31.15
N ILE A 887 88.17 -0.87 29.91
CA ILE A 887 89.10 -1.85 29.32
C ILE A 887 90.33 -1.18 28.70
N ASP A 888 90.23 0.08 28.28
CA ASP A 888 91.20 0.81 27.44
C ASP A 888 92.49 1.27 28.17
N SER A 889 92.93 0.57 29.23
CA SER A 889 93.97 1.09 30.15
C SER A 889 95.19 0.20 30.44
N LYS A 890 95.22 -1.11 30.09
CA LYS A 890 96.41 -1.96 30.31
C LYS A 890 96.60 -3.13 29.30
N LYS A 891 97.59 -3.02 28.41
CA LYS A 891 98.29 -4.17 27.77
C LYS A 891 99.79 -4.09 28.13
N GLY A 892 100.43 -5.19 28.56
CA GLY A 892 101.87 -5.20 28.82
C GLY A 892 102.51 -6.40 29.56
N SER A 893 103.37 -7.14 28.83
CA SER A 893 104.46 -8.05 29.29
C SER A 893 104.17 -9.51 29.70
N LYS A 894 105.19 -10.38 29.48
CA LYS A 894 105.20 -11.86 29.42
C LYS A 894 105.85 -12.60 30.63
N ASP A 895 105.83 -13.95 30.55
CA ASP A 895 106.65 -15.00 31.21
C ASP A 895 106.26 -15.45 32.65
N GLY A 896 106.39 -16.73 33.07
CA GLY A 896 106.73 -18.00 32.36
C GLY A 896 107.02 -19.20 33.32
N SER A 897 107.02 -20.45 32.80
CA SER A 897 107.47 -21.73 33.45
C SER A 897 106.56 -22.36 34.55
N SER A 898 106.51 -23.67 34.89
CA SER A 898 107.26 -24.89 34.46
C SER A 898 106.61 -26.25 34.89
N GLN A 899 106.92 -27.33 34.14
CA GLN A 899 107.15 -28.75 34.56
C GLN A 899 106.03 -29.80 34.88
N ARG A 900 106.24 -31.00 34.26
CA ARG A 900 105.98 -32.41 34.71
C ARG A 900 104.54 -32.98 34.71
N THR A 901 104.25 -34.25 34.36
CA THR A 901 104.94 -35.40 33.66
C THR A 901 103.94 -36.54 33.42
N MET A 902 104.08 -37.30 32.31
CA MET A 902 103.70 -38.74 32.07
C MET A 902 102.26 -39.22 32.41
N SER A 903 101.61 -40.14 31.69
CA SER A 903 101.92 -41.03 30.54
C SER A 903 100.57 -41.32 29.84
N ASP A 904 100.45 -41.62 28.56
CA ASP A 904 101.16 -42.69 27.84
C ASP A 904 101.21 -42.40 26.31
N TYR A 905 101.12 -43.41 25.43
CA TYR A 905 101.26 -43.28 23.96
C TYR A 905 99.92 -42.98 23.26
N GLY A 906 99.84 -42.53 22.00
CA GLY A 906 100.83 -42.46 20.89
C GLY A 906 100.34 -43.31 19.72
N TYR A 907 100.62 -43.05 18.44
CA TYR A 907 101.58 -42.17 17.74
C TYR A 907 100.98 -41.81 16.34
N ASP A 908 101.46 -40.87 15.51
CA ASP A 908 102.19 -39.58 15.62
C ASP A 908 102.41 -39.05 14.16
N ASP A 909 103.15 -37.94 13.96
CA ASP A 909 103.78 -37.46 12.70
C ASP A 909 102.85 -36.90 11.57
N GLY A 910 103.04 -35.68 11.03
CA GLY A 910 104.00 -34.62 11.39
C GLY A 910 104.01 -33.41 10.44
N ASN A 911 104.59 -32.30 10.94
CA ASN A 911 105.17 -31.12 10.26
C ASN A 911 104.35 -29.99 9.57
N ASP A 912 104.79 -28.75 9.92
CA ASP A 912 104.97 -27.51 9.13
C ASP A 912 103.73 -26.80 8.49
N GLU A 913 103.61 -25.47 8.36
CA GLU A 913 104.38 -24.28 8.79
C GLU A 913 103.48 -23.01 8.68
N GLU A 914 103.89 -21.88 9.30
CA GLU A 914 103.55 -20.47 8.97
C GLU A 914 102.11 -19.84 9.17
N ASP A 915 102.14 -18.65 9.80
CA ASP A 915 101.34 -17.41 9.66
C ASP A 915 99.89 -17.14 10.22
N GLU A 916 99.85 -16.05 11.01
CA GLU A 916 98.79 -15.04 11.31
C GLU A 916 97.57 -15.30 12.27
N ASP A 917 97.61 -14.52 13.38
CA ASP A 917 96.53 -13.90 14.21
C ASP A 917 95.66 -14.62 15.28
N GLU A 918 95.72 -14.05 16.51
CA GLU A 918 94.67 -13.82 17.55
C GLU A 918 93.79 -14.97 18.12
N ASP A 919 93.19 -14.91 19.32
CA ASP A 919 93.61 -14.37 20.64
C ASP A 919 92.72 -15.02 21.74
N GLU A 920 93.04 -14.73 23.00
CA GLU A 920 92.26 -14.89 24.26
C GLU A 920 90.75 -15.29 24.29
N SER A 921 90.47 -16.35 25.07
CA SER A 921 89.55 -16.35 26.25
C SER A 921 88.01 -16.51 26.15
N ALA A 922 87.49 -16.92 27.33
CA ALA A 922 86.25 -16.47 27.97
C ALA A 922 84.85 -16.93 27.50
N THR A 923 84.15 -17.50 28.50
CA THR A 923 82.70 -17.41 28.74
C THR A 923 81.74 -18.15 27.80
N ASN A 924 80.88 -19.04 28.29
CA ASN A 924 79.76 -18.84 29.23
C ASN A 924 78.60 -18.05 28.60
N ARG A 925 77.37 -18.55 28.83
CA ARG A 925 76.08 -17.88 28.64
C ARG A 925 75.59 -17.71 27.19
N MET A 926 74.42 -18.27 26.85
CA MET A 926 73.02 -17.79 27.05
C MET A 926 72.58 -16.98 25.80
N ARG A 927 71.37 -17.03 25.23
CA ARG A 927 69.99 -17.10 25.79
C ARG A 927 69.71 -15.79 26.55
N MET A 928 68.98 -14.83 25.98
CA MET A 928 67.51 -14.78 25.99
C MET A 928 66.97 -13.75 24.98
N LYS A 929 66.42 -14.18 23.84
CA LYS A 929 65.11 -14.83 23.74
C LYS A 929 64.08 -14.04 24.56
N LYS A 930 63.09 -13.45 23.86
CA LYS A 930 61.79 -12.93 24.32
C LYS A 930 61.82 -11.53 24.93
N GLY A 931 60.98 -10.62 24.46
CA GLY A 931 59.52 -10.81 24.33
C GLY A 931 58.82 -9.93 25.38
N LYS A 932 57.50 -9.97 25.57
CA LYS A 932 56.48 -10.98 25.21
C LYS A 932 55.34 -10.27 24.45
N GLY A 933 54.52 -10.97 23.67
CA GLY A 933 53.31 -11.66 24.15
C GLY A 933 52.10 -10.72 24.09
N SER A 934 50.85 -11.15 23.96
CA SER A 934 50.20 -12.46 23.97
C SER A 934 48.77 -12.26 23.44
N GLY A 935 48.05 -13.23 22.87
CA GLY A 935 48.28 -14.66 22.61
C GLY A 935 46.95 -15.34 22.22
N LEU A 936 46.95 -16.68 22.04
CA LEU A 936 45.76 -17.54 21.73
C LEU A 936 45.17 -17.32 20.30
N SER A 937 44.60 -18.30 19.60
CA SER A 937 44.58 -19.78 19.72
C SER A 937 43.87 -20.43 18.50
N VAL A 938 44.36 -21.59 18.00
CA VAL A 938 43.70 -22.48 16.97
C VAL A 938 43.58 -21.80 15.57
N GLY A 939 43.83 -22.40 14.40
CA GLY A 939 43.69 -23.78 13.87
C GLY A 939 42.51 -23.77 12.86
N ASP A 940 42.46 -24.50 11.74
CA ASP A 940 43.41 -25.36 11.01
C ASP A 940 42.92 -25.48 9.53
N LEU A 941 43.79 -25.96 8.63
CA LEU A 941 43.50 -26.64 7.34
C LEU A 941 42.82 -25.93 6.13
N ASP A 942 43.23 -26.45 4.96
CA ASP A 942 42.86 -26.22 3.53
C ASP A 942 41.60 -27.11 3.17
N PRO A 943 41.11 -27.37 1.91
CA PRO A 943 41.50 -26.87 0.57
C PRO A 943 40.39 -26.64 -0.53
N THR A 944 40.79 -25.97 -1.64
CA THR A 944 40.50 -26.19 -3.12
C THR A 944 39.10 -26.33 -3.81
N THR A 945 38.98 -25.65 -4.99
CA THR A 945 38.29 -26.01 -6.29
C THR A 945 36.73 -26.11 -6.40
N GLU A 946 35.98 -25.40 -7.28
CA GLU A 946 35.79 -25.48 -8.79
C GLU A 946 34.85 -26.64 -9.27
N TRP A 947 33.96 -26.62 -10.31
CA TRP A 947 33.66 -25.76 -11.52
C TRP A 947 32.16 -25.83 -11.98
N HIS A 948 31.72 -24.86 -12.83
CA HIS A 948 30.70 -24.92 -13.95
C HIS A 948 29.14 -25.00 -13.78
N ALA A 949 28.44 -24.63 -14.87
CA ALA A 949 26.98 -24.45 -15.14
C ALA A 949 26.47 -25.51 -16.19
N PRO A 950 25.32 -25.48 -16.95
CA PRO A 950 24.30 -24.40 -17.21
C PRO A 950 22.78 -24.79 -17.49
N THR A 951 21.93 -23.76 -17.71
CA THR A 951 20.74 -23.57 -18.65
C THR A 951 19.44 -24.42 -18.72
N GLU A 952 18.30 -23.67 -18.77
CA GLU A 952 17.10 -23.75 -19.68
C GLU A 952 15.99 -24.84 -19.44
N ASP A 953 14.68 -24.69 -19.77
CA ASP A 953 13.87 -23.61 -20.43
C ASP A 953 12.31 -23.61 -20.13
N VAL A 954 11.57 -22.58 -20.63
CA VAL A 954 10.17 -22.48 -21.26
C VAL A 954 9.00 -23.45 -20.85
N ASP A 955 7.67 -23.16 -20.80
CA ASP A 955 6.65 -22.19 -21.35
C ASP A 955 5.39 -22.11 -20.38
N ASP A 956 4.14 -21.73 -20.72
CA ASP A 956 3.46 -20.42 -20.95
C ASP A 956 1.90 -20.54 -20.64
N HIS A 957 1.09 -19.50 -20.92
CA HIS A 957 -0.36 -19.42 -21.29
C HIS A 957 -1.38 -18.63 -20.40
N ARG A 958 -1.72 -17.41 -20.88
CA ARG A 958 -3.03 -16.65 -20.85
C ARG A 958 -3.60 -16.18 -19.49
N GLY A 959 -4.19 -14.99 -19.31
CA GLY A 959 -4.37 -13.79 -20.17
C GLY A 959 -5.32 -12.74 -19.52
N GLY A 960 -5.17 -11.43 -19.80
CA GLY A 960 -6.04 -10.35 -19.26
C GLY A 960 -5.39 -8.95 -19.32
N VAL A 961 -6.17 -7.88 -19.57
CA VAL A 961 -5.60 -6.60 -20.09
C VAL A 961 -5.46 -5.46 -19.07
N ARG A 962 -4.21 -5.16 -18.74
CA ARG A 962 -3.57 -3.83 -18.56
C ARG A 962 -4.39 -2.69 -17.91
N ALA A 963 -4.16 -2.47 -16.62
CA ALA A 963 -3.84 -1.11 -16.18
C ALA A 963 -2.42 -0.77 -16.65
N ILE A 964 -2.23 0.36 -17.34
CA ILE A 964 -0.87 0.82 -17.69
C ILE A 964 -0.21 1.38 -16.43
N ASP A 965 0.65 0.58 -15.81
CA ASP A 965 1.56 1.08 -14.79
C ASP A 965 2.65 1.93 -15.46
N TRP A 966 2.46 3.26 -15.40
CA TRP A 966 3.41 4.25 -15.90
C TRP A 966 4.79 4.18 -15.21
N ARG A 967 4.94 3.44 -14.10
CA ARG A 967 6.24 3.18 -13.45
C ARG A 967 6.97 1.97 -14.00
N SER A 968 6.28 0.90 -14.37
CA SER A 968 6.92 -0.23 -15.07
C SER A 968 7.59 0.22 -16.36
N SER A 969 6.90 0.98 -17.23
CA SER A 969 7.50 1.52 -18.45
C SER A 969 8.72 2.40 -18.17
N SER A 970 8.63 3.36 -17.23
CA SER A 970 9.74 4.29 -16.97
C SER A 970 10.94 3.71 -16.20
N ARG A 971 10.79 2.57 -15.51
CA ARG A 971 11.92 1.78 -15.00
C ARG A 971 12.48 0.84 -16.06
N ILE A 972 11.63 0.10 -16.76
CA ILE A 972 12.06 -0.83 -17.83
C ILE A 972 12.76 -0.07 -18.96
N ASP A 973 12.25 1.10 -19.38
CA ASP A 973 12.93 1.96 -20.35
C ASP A 973 14.32 2.40 -19.84
N ARG A 974 14.48 2.70 -18.54
CA ARG A 974 15.78 3.10 -17.96
C ARG A 974 16.77 1.95 -17.79
N ASP A 975 16.28 0.76 -17.42
CA ASP A 975 17.11 -0.44 -17.30
C ASP A 975 17.58 -0.87 -18.71
N LEU A 976 16.69 -0.85 -19.70
CA LEU A 976 16.99 -1.11 -21.11
C LEU A 976 17.92 -0.04 -21.72
N GLU A 977 17.72 1.25 -21.38
CA GLU A 977 18.64 2.35 -21.74
C GLU A 977 20.05 2.15 -21.16
N PHE A 978 20.14 1.60 -19.95
CA PHE A 978 21.42 1.34 -19.30
C PHE A 978 22.13 0.13 -19.91
N GLU A 979 21.43 -0.98 -20.18
CA GLU A 979 21.98 -2.13 -20.90
C GLU A 979 22.46 -1.74 -22.31
N ILE A 980 21.63 -1.02 -23.08
CA ILE A 980 22.00 -0.51 -24.41
C ILE A 980 23.25 0.39 -24.34
N ALA A 981 23.39 1.23 -23.32
CA ALA A 981 24.56 2.11 -23.19
C ALA A 981 25.83 1.38 -22.70
N VAL A 982 25.69 0.28 -21.95
CA VAL A 982 26.79 -0.62 -21.57
C VAL A 982 27.28 -1.42 -22.79
N ASP A 983 26.36 -1.98 -23.58
CA ASP A 983 26.68 -2.73 -24.81
C ASP A 983 27.28 -1.83 -25.91
N LEU A 984 26.88 -0.56 -25.97
CA LEU A 984 27.50 0.46 -26.83
C LEU A 984 28.84 1.01 -26.30
N GLY A 985 29.31 0.54 -25.14
CA GLY A 985 30.61 0.94 -24.57
C GLY A 985 30.68 2.40 -24.10
N LEU A 986 29.55 3.03 -23.80
CA LEU A 986 29.45 4.46 -23.50
C LEU A 986 29.75 4.82 -22.02
N PHE A 987 29.77 3.83 -21.13
CA PHE A 987 30.02 4.02 -19.70
C PHE A 987 31.28 3.29 -19.21
N ASN A 988 31.99 3.89 -18.26
CA ASN A 988 33.13 3.25 -17.60
C ASN A 988 32.68 2.39 -16.41
N LYS A 989 33.58 1.52 -15.91
CA LYS A 989 33.30 0.60 -14.79
C LYS A 989 32.84 1.32 -13.51
N GLU A 990 33.35 2.52 -13.28
CA GLU A 990 33.04 3.38 -12.13
C GLU A 990 31.60 3.95 -12.19
N ALA A 991 31.12 4.30 -13.39
CA ALA A 991 29.73 4.70 -13.62
C ALA A 991 28.77 3.51 -13.40
N ILE A 992 29.17 2.29 -13.77
CA ILE A 992 28.36 1.08 -13.57
C ILE A 992 28.22 0.74 -12.08
N GLU A 993 29.32 0.83 -11.31
CA GLU A 993 29.27 0.63 -9.85
C GLU A 993 28.43 1.71 -9.15
N LYS A 994 28.52 2.96 -9.61
CA LYS A 994 27.70 4.07 -9.10
C LYS A 994 26.21 3.88 -9.37
N GLU A 995 25.84 3.43 -10.57
CA GLU A 995 24.44 3.17 -10.92
C GLU A 995 23.87 1.97 -10.16
N ARG A 996 24.63 0.86 -10.02
CA ARG A 996 24.23 -0.27 -9.15
C ARG A 996 24.02 0.16 -7.70
N ALA A 997 24.85 1.07 -7.18
CA ALA A 997 24.68 1.62 -5.83
C ALA A 997 23.42 2.50 -5.71
N ARG A 998 23.05 3.25 -6.76
CA ARG A 998 21.80 4.02 -6.83
C ARG A 998 20.58 3.09 -6.84
N LEU A 999 20.55 2.12 -7.76
CA LEU A 999 19.46 1.15 -7.89
C LEU A 999 19.25 0.35 -6.59
N LYS A 1000 20.32 -0.07 -5.91
CA LYS A 1000 20.22 -0.76 -4.61
C LYS A 1000 19.60 0.12 -3.51
N ASP A 1001 19.89 1.42 -3.51
CA ASP A 1001 19.31 2.37 -2.54
C ASP A 1001 17.82 2.66 -2.84
N GLU A 1002 17.44 2.79 -4.11
CA GLU A 1002 16.03 2.92 -4.51
C GLU A 1002 15.22 1.64 -4.27
N MET A 1003 15.81 0.47 -4.51
CA MET A 1003 15.14 -0.83 -4.35
C MET A 1003 14.88 -1.16 -2.87
N ASN A 1004 15.73 -0.68 -1.97
CA ASN A 1004 15.52 -0.76 -0.52
C ASN A 1004 14.39 0.17 -0.02
N ARG A 1005 13.94 1.16 -0.81
CA ARG A 1005 12.88 2.11 -0.45
C ARG A 1005 11.60 1.77 -1.21
N GLY A 1006 10.74 0.96 -0.57
CA GLY A 1006 9.49 0.51 -1.18
C GLY A 1006 8.52 1.64 -1.55
N TYR A 1007 7.76 1.46 -2.63
CA TYR A 1007 6.72 2.38 -3.13
C TYR A 1007 5.75 2.87 -2.04
N PHE A 1008 5.36 1.97 -1.13
CA PHE A 1008 4.48 2.27 -0.01
C PHE A 1008 5.10 3.22 1.04
N ALA A 1009 6.43 3.27 1.17
CA ALA A 1009 7.12 4.22 2.04
C ALA A 1009 7.08 5.64 1.47
N ASP A 1010 7.21 5.80 0.14
CA ASP A 1010 7.05 7.10 -0.50
C ASP A 1010 5.59 7.58 -0.45
N ILE A 1011 4.61 6.68 -0.63
CA ILE A 1011 3.18 7.04 -0.49
C ILE A 1011 2.83 7.40 0.94
N SER A 1012 3.35 6.68 1.94
CA SER A 1012 3.05 6.99 3.35
C SER A 1012 3.66 8.33 3.76
N GLU A 1013 4.88 8.66 3.32
CA GLU A 1013 5.51 9.98 3.50
C GLU A 1013 4.73 11.10 2.79
N PHE A 1014 4.27 10.87 1.56
CA PHE A 1014 3.46 11.83 0.79
C PHE A 1014 2.09 12.09 1.44
N LYS A 1015 1.44 11.05 1.97
CA LYS A 1015 0.19 11.15 2.75
C LYS A 1015 0.44 11.87 4.10
N LEU A 1016 1.48 11.50 4.84
CA LEU A 1016 1.88 12.11 6.11
C LEU A 1016 2.13 13.62 5.99
N HIS A 1017 2.58 14.09 4.83
CA HIS A 1017 2.86 15.50 4.56
C HIS A 1017 1.73 16.23 3.82
N GLY A 1018 0.55 15.61 3.67
CA GLY A 1018 -0.64 16.23 3.08
C GLY A 1018 -0.47 16.53 1.59
N GLY A 1019 0.09 15.59 0.82
CA GLY A 1019 0.35 15.73 -0.61
C GLY A 1019 1.62 16.52 -0.94
N LYS A 1020 2.59 16.58 -0.01
CA LYS A 1020 3.85 17.32 -0.17
C LYS A 1020 5.04 16.37 -0.08
N VAL A 1021 6.09 16.70 -0.84
CA VAL A 1021 7.34 15.90 -0.93
C VAL A 1021 8.17 15.97 0.36
N ALA A 1022 7.95 16.98 1.19
CA ALA A 1022 8.57 17.16 2.50
C ALA A 1022 7.69 18.06 3.39
N ALA A 1023 7.79 17.90 4.70
CA ALA A 1023 7.17 18.82 5.65
C ALA A 1023 7.79 20.23 5.56
N ALA A 1024 6.95 21.26 5.41
CA ALA A 1024 7.41 22.65 5.45
C ALA A 1024 7.91 23.01 6.86
N ASN A 1025 9.18 23.38 6.99
CA ASN A 1025 9.73 23.82 8.27
C ASN A 1025 9.14 25.18 8.66
N LYS A 1026 8.44 25.23 9.81
CA LYS A 1026 7.80 26.45 10.33
C LYS A 1026 8.76 27.39 11.06
N ILE A 1027 10.04 27.01 11.20
CA ILE A 1027 11.06 27.75 11.97
C ILE A 1027 12.24 28.09 11.06
N ILE A 1028 12.66 29.36 11.06
CA ILE A 1028 13.86 29.81 10.36
C ILE A 1028 15.08 29.18 11.04
N ILE A 1029 15.81 28.33 10.33
CA ILE A 1029 17.03 27.69 10.85
C ILE A 1029 18.15 28.74 10.92
N PRO A 1030 18.83 28.93 12.08
CA PRO A 1030 19.99 29.81 12.17
C PRO A 1030 21.11 29.37 11.21
N ALA A 1031 21.82 30.32 10.61
CA ALA A 1031 22.83 30.04 9.58
C ALA A 1031 23.93 29.03 10.01
N MET A 1032 24.26 28.97 11.31
CA MET A 1032 25.24 28.01 11.83
C MET A 1032 24.73 26.55 11.91
N ALA A 1033 23.41 26.34 11.85
CA ALA A 1033 22.75 25.03 11.85
C ALA A 1033 22.14 24.68 10.48
N ALA A 1034 22.11 25.62 9.54
CA ALA A 1034 21.62 25.42 8.19
C ALA A 1034 22.63 24.60 7.36
N LYS A 1035 22.17 23.53 6.70
CA LYS A 1035 22.99 22.82 5.72
C LYS A 1035 23.24 23.73 4.51
N LYS A 1036 24.49 23.81 4.05
CA LYS A 1036 24.84 24.54 2.82
C LYS A 1036 24.04 23.96 1.64
N PHE A 1037 23.44 24.83 0.82
CA PHE A 1037 22.76 24.42 -0.40
C PHE A 1037 23.77 23.81 -1.40
N PRO A 1038 23.48 22.66 -2.04
CA PRO A 1038 24.40 22.04 -3.00
C PRO A 1038 24.59 22.87 -4.27
N ASP A 1039 25.75 22.76 -4.91
CA ASP A 1039 26.01 23.43 -6.18
C ASP A 1039 25.20 22.75 -7.32
N ILE A 1040 24.32 23.48 -8.00
CA ILE A 1040 23.53 23.01 -9.15
C ILE A 1040 23.81 23.84 -10.41
N GLU A 1041 24.01 23.19 -11.55
CA GLU A 1041 24.26 23.85 -12.83
C GLU A 1041 22.96 24.12 -13.60
N VAL A 1042 22.64 25.40 -13.79
CA VAL A 1042 21.41 25.86 -14.42
C VAL A 1042 21.71 26.57 -15.74
N THR A 1043 20.85 26.37 -16.74
CA THR A 1043 20.93 26.97 -18.08
C THR A 1043 19.81 28.00 -18.24
N ARG A 1044 20.14 29.22 -18.66
CA ARG A 1044 19.14 30.25 -19.04
C ARG A 1044 18.89 30.19 -20.55
N TYR A 1045 17.77 30.73 -21.02
CA TYR A 1045 17.40 30.67 -22.45
C TYR A 1045 18.25 31.58 -23.36
N ASP A 1046 18.90 32.62 -22.80
CA ASP A 1046 19.65 33.68 -23.50
C ASP A 1046 21.14 33.72 -23.14
N ARG A 1047 21.58 33.02 -22.08
CA ARG A 1047 22.96 33.00 -21.57
C ARG A 1047 23.39 31.57 -21.22
N GLY A 1048 24.71 31.34 -21.28
CA GLY A 1048 25.33 30.04 -20.97
C GLY A 1048 25.04 29.54 -19.55
N SER A 1049 25.38 28.28 -19.28
CA SER A 1049 25.14 27.69 -17.96
C SER A 1049 25.97 28.35 -16.87
N PHE A 1050 25.39 28.44 -15.68
CA PHE A 1050 26.02 28.96 -14.47
C PHE A 1050 25.60 28.12 -13.27
N LYS A 1051 26.29 28.26 -12.13
CA LYS A 1051 25.99 27.48 -10.91
C LYS A 1051 25.27 28.32 -9.87
N LEU A 1052 24.25 27.73 -9.25
CA LEU A 1052 23.63 28.21 -8.01
C LEU A 1052 24.19 27.40 -6.83
N PRO A 1053 24.46 28.02 -5.67
CA PRO A 1053 24.40 29.45 -5.41
C PRO A 1053 25.56 30.20 -6.10
N ILE A 1054 25.30 31.42 -6.57
CA ILE A 1054 26.32 32.24 -7.24
C ILE A 1054 27.42 32.59 -6.22
N SER A 1055 28.65 32.12 -6.47
CA SER A 1055 29.79 32.38 -5.58
C SER A 1055 30.76 33.40 -6.17
N CYS A 1056 31.12 34.42 -5.38
CA CYS A 1056 32.22 35.33 -5.68
C CYS A 1056 33.56 34.59 -5.58
N LYS A 1057 33.99 33.90 -6.64
CA LYS A 1057 35.41 33.57 -6.81
C LYS A 1057 36.11 34.75 -7.48
N GLY A 1058 36.95 35.45 -6.71
CA GLY A 1058 37.67 36.62 -7.19
C GLY A 1058 38.66 36.31 -8.32
N ASN A 1059 38.95 37.34 -9.11
CA ASN A 1059 39.89 37.37 -10.24
C ASN A 1059 39.45 36.63 -11.53
N MET A 1060 38.56 37.24 -12.30
CA MET A 1060 38.94 37.87 -13.59
C MET A 1060 37.81 38.77 -14.09
N ALA A 1061 38.16 39.82 -14.85
CA ALA A 1061 37.19 40.77 -15.39
C ALA A 1061 36.62 40.24 -16.72
N ASP A 1062 35.37 39.78 -16.68
CA ASP A 1062 34.59 39.39 -17.86
C ASP A 1062 33.25 40.13 -17.84
N ALA A 1063 32.86 40.76 -18.95
CA ALA A 1063 31.68 41.63 -19.02
C ALA A 1063 30.31 40.89 -18.93
N ASN A 1064 30.34 39.61 -18.58
CA ASN A 1064 29.18 38.70 -18.51
C ASN A 1064 28.95 38.07 -17.13
N THR A 1065 29.79 38.33 -16.11
CA THR A 1065 29.52 37.83 -14.75
C THR A 1065 28.25 38.47 -14.17
N PRO A 1066 27.26 37.67 -13.72
CA PRO A 1066 26.06 38.21 -13.08
C PRO A 1066 26.42 38.91 -11.76
N THR A 1067 25.71 39.99 -11.44
CA THR A 1067 25.75 40.63 -10.12
C THR A 1067 25.42 39.61 -9.04
N VAL A 1068 26.24 39.56 -7.99
CA VAL A 1068 26.02 38.61 -6.89
C VAL A 1068 25.02 39.24 -5.91
N PRO A 1069 23.80 38.70 -5.79
CA PRO A 1069 22.76 39.28 -4.95
C PRO A 1069 23.07 39.04 -3.46
N LYS A 1070 22.59 39.94 -2.60
CA LYS A 1070 22.69 39.76 -1.13
C LYS A 1070 21.82 38.60 -0.64
N VAL A 1071 20.70 38.34 -1.32
CA VAL A 1071 19.80 37.20 -1.06
C VAL A 1071 19.38 36.55 -2.38
N SER A 1072 19.43 35.23 -2.45
CA SER A 1072 18.83 34.46 -3.56
C SER A 1072 17.70 33.60 -3.02
N LEU A 1073 16.48 33.77 -3.56
CA LEU A 1073 15.39 32.84 -3.35
C LEU A 1073 15.41 31.82 -4.50
N VAL A 1074 15.50 30.53 -4.18
CA VAL A 1074 15.56 29.45 -5.18
C VAL A 1074 14.35 28.56 -4.99
N CYS A 1075 13.47 28.51 -5.99
CA CYS A 1075 12.36 27.57 -6.08
C CYS A 1075 12.75 26.40 -6.98
N LEU A 1076 12.51 25.16 -6.54
CA LEU A 1076 12.76 23.95 -7.33
C LEU A 1076 11.41 23.38 -7.77
N SER A 1077 11.20 23.23 -9.08
CA SER A 1077 10.01 22.56 -9.62
C SER A 1077 10.36 21.29 -10.38
N PHE A 1078 9.54 20.27 -10.13
CA PHE A 1078 9.61 18.93 -10.72
C PHE A 1078 8.41 18.64 -11.65
N ARG A 1079 7.51 19.61 -11.89
CA ARG A 1079 6.33 19.44 -12.76
C ARG A 1079 6.06 20.70 -13.58
N ALA A 1080 5.84 20.54 -14.88
CA ALA A 1080 5.63 21.66 -15.80
C ALA A 1080 4.39 22.54 -15.48
N ASN A 1081 3.39 21.99 -14.78
CA ASN A 1081 2.11 22.67 -14.52
C ASN A 1081 1.97 23.22 -13.07
N SER A 1082 3.06 23.41 -12.32
CA SER A 1082 3.01 23.86 -10.91
C SER A 1082 2.86 25.37 -10.70
N GLN A 1083 2.66 26.16 -11.76
CA GLN A 1083 2.77 27.63 -11.74
C GLN A 1083 1.98 28.31 -10.60
N PRO A 1084 0.68 28.05 -10.36
CA PRO A 1084 -0.08 28.71 -9.29
C PRO A 1084 0.43 28.36 -7.89
N MET A 1085 0.98 27.15 -7.73
CA MET A 1085 1.61 26.72 -6.48
C MET A 1085 2.95 27.44 -6.26
N VAL A 1086 3.75 27.67 -7.29
CA VAL A 1086 4.98 28.48 -7.16
C VAL A 1086 4.62 29.93 -6.82
N ASP A 1087 3.58 30.49 -7.44
CA ASP A 1087 3.15 31.88 -7.22
C ASP A 1087 2.68 32.10 -5.77
N SER A 1088 1.84 31.21 -5.23
CA SER A 1088 1.35 31.29 -3.85
C SER A 1088 2.45 31.26 -2.77
N TRP A 1089 3.61 30.66 -3.07
CA TRP A 1089 4.77 30.66 -2.16
C TRP A 1089 5.77 31.79 -2.45
N THR A 1090 5.98 32.19 -3.70
CA THR A 1090 7.02 33.18 -4.05
C THR A 1090 6.54 34.62 -3.90
N VAL A 1091 5.27 34.92 -4.20
CA VAL A 1091 4.72 36.29 -4.13
C VAL A 1091 4.80 36.90 -2.72
N PRO A 1092 4.46 36.19 -1.61
CA PRO A 1092 4.58 36.77 -0.27
C PRO A 1092 6.02 37.16 0.11
N PHE A 1093 7.01 36.35 -0.26
CA PHE A 1093 8.41 36.64 0.02
C PHE A 1093 8.97 37.75 -0.89
N ALA A 1094 8.59 37.78 -2.17
CA ALA A 1094 8.96 38.87 -3.08
C ALA A 1094 8.43 40.23 -2.57
N ASN A 1095 7.16 40.27 -2.17
CA ASN A 1095 6.53 41.46 -1.58
C ASN A 1095 7.18 41.87 -0.24
N ALA A 1096 7.65 40.91 0.56
CA ALA A 1096 8.29 41.19 1.85
C ALA A 1096 9.70 41.77 1.72
N PHE A 1097 10.43 41.44 0.66
CA PHE A 1097 11.83 41.88 0.49
C PHE A 1097 12.03 43.11 -0.38
N ASN A 1098 11.12 43.36 -1.34
CA ASN A 1098 10.90 44.62 -2.09
C ASN A 1098 12.13 45.52 -2.41
N ASP A 1099 13.27 44.89 -2.74
CA ASP A 1099 14.54 45.52 -3.14
C ASP A 1099 15.09 44.72 -4.34
N PRO A 1100 14.79 45.14 -5.58
CA PRO A 1100 15.08 44.35 -6.77
C PRO A 1100 16.58 44.30 -7.14
N GLU A 1101 17.41 45.17 -6.57
CA GLU A 1101 18.88 45.13 -6.81
C GLU A 1101 19.59 44.15 -5.87
N ASN A 1102 19.01 43.82 -4.72
CA ASN A 1102 19.66 43.00 -3.69
C ASN A 1102 19.08 41.59 -3.55
N VAL A 1103 17.88 41.32 -4.09
CA VAL A 1103 17.21 40.02 -4.00
C VAL A 1103 16.89 39.48 -5.39
N HIS A 1104 17.40 38.29 -5.72
CA HIS A 1104 17.08 37.60 -6.98
C HIS A 1104 16.21 36.36 -6.72
N LEU A 1105 15.18 36.15 -7.55
CA LEU A 1105 14.33 34.95 -7.54
C LEU A 1105 14.69 34.05 -8.73
N TYR A 1106 15.17 32.84 -8.43
CA TYR A 1106 15.41 31.78 -9.41
C TYR A 1106 14.34 30.71 -9.31
N GLU A 1107 13.72 30.39 -10.43
CA GLU A 1107 12.88 29.21 -10.58
C GLU A 1107 13.64 28.18 -11.40
N VAL A 1108 13.98 27.05 -10.78
CA VAL A 1108 14.74 25.96 -11.39
C VAL A 1108 13.77 24.84 -11.75
N SER A 1109 13.53 24.65 -13.05
CA SER A 1109 12.87 23.45 -13.56
C SER A 1109 13.90 22.35 -13.77
N LEU A 1110 13.65 21.18 -13.17
CA LEU A 1110 14.52 20.00 -13.26
C LEU A 1110 14.04 19.10 -14.40
N ILE A 1111 14.96 18.71 -15.30
CA ILE A 1111 14.69 17.89 -16.48
C ILE A 1111 15.55 16.63 -16.42
N ASP A 1112 14.91 15.54 -15.98
CA ASP A 1112 15.56 14.27 -15.60
C ASP A 1112 15.54 13.21 -16.74
N GLN A 1113 15.14 13.60 -17.96
CA GLN A 1113 15.01 12.73 -19.12
C GLN A 1113 16.22 12.89 -20.05
N TRP A 1114 16.99 11.80 -20.27
CA TRP A 1114 18.27 11.84 -21.01
C TRP A 1114 18.10 12.34 -22.46
N LEU A 1115 17.00 11.96 -23.12
CA LEU A 1115 16.68 12.39 -24.48
C LEU A 1115 16.61 13.92 -24.60
N LEU A 1116 16.06 14.58 -23.58
CA LEU A 1116 15.97 16.04 -23.49
C LEU A 1116 17.30 16.71 -23.11
N CYS A 1117 18.27 15.94 -22.62
CA CYS A 1117 19.62 16.40 -22.32
C CYS A 1117 20.55 16.38 -23.55
N LEU A 1118 20.20 15.63 -24.61
CA LEU A 1118 20.94 15.61 -25.87
C LEU A 1118 21.01 17.02 -26.48
N ARG A 1119 22.21 17.50 -26.82
CA ARG A 1119 22.46 18.88 -27.29
C ARG A 1119 21.45 19.44 -28.31
N PRO A 1120 21.06 18.74 -29.40
CA PRO A 1120 20.07 19.28 -30.34
C PRO A 1120 18.66 19.40 -29.74
N ILE A 1121 18.25 18.45 -28.90
CA ILE A 1121 16.92 18.42 -28.27
C ILE A 1121 16.85 19.41 -27.11
N LYS A 1122 17.90 19.52 -26.29
CA LYS A 1122 18.07 20.57 -25.26
C LYS A 1122 17.88 21.97 -25.84
N TRP A 1123 18.51 22.26 -26.98
CA TRP A 1123 18.36 23.55 -27.67
C TRP A 1123 16.99 23.73 -28.32
N LEU A 1124 16.36 22.67 -28.81
CA LEU A 1124 14.99 22.71 -29.33
C LEU A 1124 13.99 23.05 -28.21
N LEU A 1125 14.10 22.39 -27.05
CA LEU A 1125 13.23 22.60 -25.89
C LEU A 1125 13.35 24.03 -25.35
N LEU A 1126 14.58 24.52 -25.14
CA LEU A 1126 14.82 25.92 -24.74
C LEU A 1126 14.26 26.94 -25.77
N ARG A 1127 14.22 26.57 -27.06
CA ARG A 1127 13.66 27.41 -28.13
C ARG A 1127 12.13 27.36 -28.20
N VAL A 1128 11.51 26.24 -27.83
CA VAL A 1128 10.05 26.09 -27.75
C VAL A 1128 9.50 26.88 -26.57
N VAL A 1129 10.10 26.75 -25.37
CA VAL A 1129 9.61 27.43 -24.16
C VAL A 1129 9.75 28.96 -24.27
N ARG A 1130 10.71 29.48 -25.05
CA ARG A 1130 10.83 30.92 -25.35
C ARG A 1130 9.59 31.55 -26.03
N LYS A 1131 8.63 30.77 -26.54
CA LYS A 1131 7.41 31.30 -27.17
C LYS A 1131 6.29 31.67 -26.19
N THR A 1132 6.33 31.26 -24.93
CA THR A 1132 5.35 31.71 -23.93
C THR A 1132 5.70 33.14 -23.51
N LYS A 1133 4.79 34.09 -23.79
CA LYS A 1133 5.00 35.52 -23.47
C LYS A 1133 5.10 35.71 -21.95
N HIS A 1134 6.11 36.46 -21.51
CA HIS A 1134 6.03 37.20 -20.25
C HIS A 1134 4.94 38.27 -20.37
N ASP A 1135 4.05 38.33 -19.38
CA ASP A 1135 3.20 39.48 -19.10
C ASP A 1135 3.52 39.95 -17.67
N GLY A 1136 3.82 41.24 -17.49
CA GLY A 1136 4.37 41.74 -16.24
C GLY A 1136 4.95 43.16 -16.33
N GLY A 1137 4.45 44.06 -15.48
CA GLY A 1137 4.82 45.48 -15.45
C GLY A 1137 6.22 45.75 -14.86
N LYS A 1138 6.70 46.99 -15.09
CA LYS A 1138 8.10 47.41 -14.87
C LYS A 1138 8.60 47.50 -13.42
N ASP A 1139 7.77 47.25 -12.41
CA ASP A 1139 8.11 47.40 -10.99
C ASP A 1139 8.05 46.07 -10.19
N ALA A 1140 7.99 44.91 -10.88
CA ALA A 1140 8.00 43.59 -10.23
C ALA A 1140 9.41 42.97 -10.20
N LEU A 1141 9.72 42.29 -9.08
CA LEU A 1141 10.96 41.55 -8.84
C LEU A 1141 11.23 40.55 -9.98
N GLU A 1142 12.36 40.67 -10.68
CA GLU A 1142 12.62 39.94 -11.94
C GLU A 1142 12.83 38.42 -11.69
N ARG A 1143 11.75 37.64 -11.88
CA ARG A 1143 11.77 36.17 -11.76
C ARG A 1143 12.54 35.54 -12.91
N GLN A 1144 13.64 34.85 -12.59
CA GLN A 1144 14.51 34.21 -13.56
C GLN A 1144 14.22 32.71 -13.65
N ILE A 1145 13.54 32.31 -14.73
CA ILE A 1145 13.30 30.90 -15.04
C ILE A 1145 14.58 30.30 -15.65
N VAL A 1146 15.06 29.20 -15.07
CA VAL A 1146 16.27 28.49 -15.48
C VAL A 1146 16.05 26.97 -15.43
N TYR A 1147 16.82 26.24 -16.24
CA TYR A 1147 16.62 24.81 -16.46
C TYR A 1147 17.88 24.04 -16.10
N SER A 1148 17.75 23.03 -15.23
CA SER A 1148 18.81 22.07 -14.92
C SER A 1148 18.52 20.75 -15.62
N PHE A 1149 19.52 20.21 -16.31
CA PHE A 1149 19.38 19.04 -17.18
C PHE A 1149 20.35 17.95 -16.73
N GLY A 1150 19.85 16.73 -16.49
CA GLY A 1150 20.65 15.58 -16.10
C GLY A 1150 20.03 14.77 -14.96
N ASP A 1151 20.80 13.84 -14.39
CA ASP A 1151 20.37 13.11 -13.19
C ASP A 1151 20.54 13.96 -11.94
N HIS A 1152 19.43 14.24 -11.26
CA HIS A 1152 19.39 15.01 -10.01
C HIS A 1152 19.23 14.12 -8.75
N TYR A 1153 19.29 12.79 -8.85
CA TYR A 1153 19.14 11.86 -7.72
C TYR A 1153 20.03 12.24 -6.51
N TYR A 1154 21.33 12.43 -6.71
CA TYR A 1154 22.25 12.78 -5.62
C TYR A 1154 21.99 14.18 -5.05
N PHE A 1155 21.55 15.13 -5.89
CA PHE A 1155 21.16 16.48 -5.46
C PHE A 1155 19.90 16.44 -4.58
N ARG A 1156 18.87 15.68 -4.98
CA ARG A 1156 17.67 15.41 -4.16
C ARG A 1156 18.05 14.76 -2.82
N LYS A 1157 18.94 13.75 -2.84
CA LYS A 1157 19.46 13.06 -1.65
C LYS A 1157 20.23 13.98 -0.70
N GLU A 1158 21.04 14.89 -1.22
CA GLU A 1158 21.71 15.92 -0.39
C GLU A 1158 20.73 16.91 0.24
N LEU A 1159 19.63 17.25 -0.42
CA LEU A 1159 18.54 18.05 0.15
C LEU A 1159 17.62 17.27 1.11
N LYS A 1160 17.89 15.97 1.33
CA LYS A 1160 17.01 15.03 2.05
C LYS A 1160 15.61 14.88 1.43
N ILE A 1161 15.47 15.17 0.14
CA ILE A 1161 14.26 14.90 -0.63
C ILE A 1161 14.39 13.46 -1.15
N LEU A 1162 13.97 12.50 -0.32
CA LEU A 1162 14.16 11.06 -0.59
C LEU A 1162 12.96 10.43 -1.32
N ASN A 1163 11.86 11.17 -1.47
CA ASN A 1163 10.62 10.69 -2.06
C ASN A 1163 10.67 10.68 -3.60
N LEU A 1164 10.45 9.51 -4.22
CA LEU A 1164 10.57 9.30 -5.65
C LEU A 1164 9.23 9.44 -6.41
N LEU A 1165 8.13 9.91 -5.78
CA LEU A 1165 6.84 10.20 -6.44
C LEU A 1165 6.84 11.51 -7.26
N THR A 1166 8.02 12.10 -7.49
CA THR A 1166 8.23 13.40 -8.15
C THR A 1166 9.36 13.38 -9.18
N ALA A 1167 9.62 12.22 -9.78
CA ALA A 1167 10.39 12.08 -11.01
C ALA A 1167 9.42 12.04 -12.20
#